data_AF-A0A495I5I4-F1
#
_entry.id   AF-A0A495I5I4-F1
#
_cell.length_a   1.000
_cell.length_b   1.000
_cell.length_c   1.000
_cell.angle_alpha   90.00
_cell.angle_beta   90.00
_cell.angle_gamma   90.00
#
_symmetry.space_group_name_H-M   'P 1'
#
loop_
_entity.id
_entity.type
_entity.pdbx_description
1 polymer ?
#
loop_
_entity_poly.entity_id
_entity_poly.type
_entity_poly.pdbx_seq_one_letter_code
_entity_poly.pdbx_strand_id
1 'polypeptide(L)'
;MRALSKSKLIAFRQCPKRLWLEVHQPDAREDSRTTQAVFQTGHEVGAVAQQIYDPAGDGATIDLQAEGVAGAVGSTRMLLQTRKPLFEAGFAAAGGLAFADVMLPITVCETPAWKIVEVKSSTSVKAYQEEDAAIQSYIARAAGVDVRSVSIAHIDAAWIYPGGGNYKGLLVEKDVTEAALARGAEVAAWIACAQQVAAQAVPPYVQTGAQCETPFPCGFQKHCRKNEPSAEFPIAWLPRISSKALKDFLIQSGVQDMRDVPDALLTSLQRRVRDATLLGQAYFDAEGAKKDLLKYPLPAYFLDFETIQFGVPRWAGTRPFQMLPFQFSLHRMDAQGQLSHQDFLDLSGNDPSEAFAVQLARACAEPIPVFVYHAGFEGSRLKELAQRFPAVCVQMEEIRGRLVDLLSIARARYYDPRQHGSWSIKKVLPTITPDLGYDALPGAQDGGMAMAAYLEATAPATSPQRKALIRDELLAYCALDTRAMVEIWRKISQNLLIPQPTGNTQGEKDMLMQSPAHSETASGTPFFTALMQHLMQGTMIPKVQVERSIGPIIGFFLADVFATKLDTKVVMLCPEFPIQKAGNNQSTNIDWLMLNRATQELLLVELKTTDTTFRPEQAAIYRELQSKIAREGSAAFLLDDLDAIGAASQERGKYQNVRNLLAQGFGAADGNELREALGHCKCARVIYLAPQVSKPVDWPTSEEGWTWMSFADLPESLDARGYADQWPAVRSSLLSLDALTRRLRNGDAPSASGARNYRDMLDFDALLARCRTEGGSWVVGLKNWRSVLPSMTLEQLRAKAYKCDLAEGGVGNKLGSNWIAGDQFLAHVEKLRNGG
;
A
#
# COMPACT_ATOMS: atom_id res chain seq x y z
N MET A 1 -24.47 -31.22 28.32
CA MET A 1 -23.53 -30.44 27.48
C MET A 1 -24.13 -29.05 27.27
N ARG A 2 -23.36 -27.97 27.39
CA ARG A 2 -23.89 -26.60 27.22
C ARG A 2 -24.12 -26.32 25.74
N ALA A 3 -25.15 -25.57 25.36
CA ALA A 3 -25.25 -25.09 23.97
C ALA A 3 -24.33 -23.87 23.79
N LEU A 4 -23.21 -24.03 23.06
CA LEU A 4 -22.29 -22.94 22.78
C LEU A 4 -22.69 -22.25 21.47
N SER A 5 -22.91 -20.94 21.53
CA SER A 5 -23.28 -20.15 20.35
C SER A 5 -22.14 -20.08 19.33
N LYS A 6 -22.46 -19.84 18.05
CA LYS A 6 -21.50 -19.50 16.98
C LYS A 6 -20.43 -18.53 17.47
N SER A 7 -20.84 -17.39 18.04
CA SER A 7 -19.92 -16.36 18.55
C SER A 7 -18.97 -16.88 19.64
N LYS A 8 -19.43 -17.77 20.54
CA LYS A 8 -18.59 -18.39 21.56
C LYS A 8 -17.59 -19.39 20.97
N LEU A 9 -18.00 -20.15 19.96
CA LEU A 9 -17.09 -21.05 19.23
C LEU A 9 -16.01 -20.26 18.49
N ILE A 10 -16.36 -19.12 17.90
CA ILE A 10 -15.39 -18.20 17.27
C ILE A 10 -14.48 -17.54 18.30
N ALA A 11 -15.02 -17.14 19.47
CA ALA A 11 -14.21 -16.65 20.58
C ALA A 11 -13.16 -17.68 21.02
N PHE A 12 -13.53 -18.97 21.07
CA PHE A 12 -12.61 -20.08 21.33
C PHE A 12 -11.54 -20.23 20.24
N ARG A 13 -11.94 -20.17 18.97
CA ARG A 13 -11.03 -20.24 17.81
C ARG A 13 -9.98 -19.12 17.84
N GLN A 14 -10.37 -17.93 18.29
CA GLN A 14 -9.45 -16.82 18.50
C GLN A 14 -8.57 -17.01 19.75
N CYS A 15 -9.18 -17.37 20.89
CA CYS A 15 -8.47 -17.57 22.15
C CYS A 15 -9.30 -18.42 23.12
N PRO A 16 -8.83 -19.60 23.57
CA PRO A 16 -9.54 -20.43 24.54
C PRO A 16 -9.86 -19.69 25.85
N LYS A 17 -8.94 -18.83 26.33
CA LYS A 17 -9.16 -17.99 27.51
C LYS A 17 -10.30 -16.99 27.32
N ARG A 18 -10.48 -16.46 26.09
CA ARG A 18 -11.60 -15.57 25.76
C ARG A 18 -12.94 -16.31 25.90
N LEU A 19 -13.07 -17.52 25.34
CA LEU A 19 -14.28 -18.33 25.55
C LEU A 19 -14.58 -18.53 27.04
N TRP A 20 -13.56 -18.92 27.81
CA TRP A 20 -13.73 -19.14 29.25
C TRP A 20 -14.25 -17.88 29.95
N LEU A 21 -13.69 -16.71 29.64
CA LEU A 21 -14.12 -15.43 30.21
C LEU A 21 -15.55 -15.05 29.77
N GLU A 22 -15.93 -15.27 28.51
CA GLU A 22 -17.32 -15.04 28.05
C GLU A 22 -18.34 -15.97 28.74
N VAL A 23 -17.89 -17.09 29.28
CA VAL A 23 -18.72 -18.10 29.94
C VAL A 23 -18.83 -17.84 31.44
N HIS A 24 -17.71 -17.49 32.10
CA HIS A 24 -17.60 -17.42 33.57
C HIS A 24 -17.44 -16.01 34.13
N GLN A 25 -16.97 -15.04 33.34
CA GLN A 25 -16.72 -13.66 33.76
C GLN A 25 -17.13 -12.65 32.68
N PRO A 26 -18.39 -12.68 32.18
CA PRO A 26 -18.82 -11.81 31.09
C PRO A 26 -18.71 -10.32 31.41
N ASP A 27 -18.87 -9.93 32.69
CA ASP A 27 -18.81 -8.54 33.14
C ASP A 27 -17.40 -7.91 33.02
N ALA A 28 -16.36 -8.72 32.85
CA ALA A 28 -15.00 -8.24 32.60
C ALA A 28 -14.78 -7.76 31.15
N ARG A 29 -15.79 -7.88 30.28
CA ARG A 29 -15.72 -7.49 28.87
C ARG A 29 -15.96 -6.00 28.70
N GLU A 30 -15.03 -5.34 28.03
CA GLU A 30 -15.13 -3.94 27.61
C GLU A 30 -14.95 -3.85 26.09
N ASP A 31 -16.04 -3.64 25.37
CA ASP A 31 -15.99 -3.43 23.91
C ASP A 31 -15.78 -1.94 23.58
N SER A 32 -15.01 -1.68 22.52
CA SER A 32 -14.78 -0.32 22.05
C SER A 32 -16.02 0.25 21.35
N ARG A 33 -16.17 1.58 21.29
CA ARG A 33 -17.24 2.23 20.51
C ARG A 33 -17.17 1.86 19.01
N THR A 34 -15.97 1.69 18.47
CA THR A 34 -15.75 1.21 17.10
C THR A 34 -16.35 -0.18 16.89
N THR A 35 -16.17 -1.09 17.85
CA THR A 35 -16.78 -2.43 17.82
C THR A 35 -18.31 -2.33 17.83
N GLN A 36 -18.89 -1.44 18.63
CA GLN A 36 -20.34 -1.23 18.68
C GLN A 36 -20.89 -0.70 17.35
N ALA A 37 -20.19 0.25 16.69
CA ALA A 37 -20.60 0.77 15.39
C ALA A 37 -20.60 -0.32 14.28
N VAL A 38 -19.67 -1.27 14.34
CA VAL A 38 -19.64 -2.43 13.44
C VAL A 38 -20.87 -3.31 13.64
N PHE A 39 -21.29 -3.55 14.90
CA PHE A 39 -22.51 -4.31 15.19
C PHE A 39 -23.76 -3.62 14.67
N GLN A 40 -23.87 -2.30 14.88
CA GLN A 40 -25.00 -1.52 14.35
C GLN A 40 -25.08 -1.61 12.82
N THR A 41 -23.94 -1.48 12.13
CA THR A 41 -23.87 -1.65 10.67
C THR A 41 -24.29 -3.07 10.27
N GLY A 42 -23.91 -4.09 11.04
CA GLY A 42 -24.34 -5.48 10.82
C GLY A 42 -25.87 -5.64 10.86
N HIS A 43 -26.53 -5.02 11.85
CA HIS A 43 -27.99 -5.04 11.95
C HIS A 43 -28.68 -4.35 10.76
N GLU A 44 -28.16 -3.19 10.32
CA GLU A 44 -28.68 -2.49 9.14
C GLU A 44 -28.56 -3.36 7.88
N VAL A 45 -27.41 -4.02 7.69
CA VAL A 45 -27.17 -4.92 6.55
C VAL A 45 -28.07 -6.15 6.62
N GLY A 46 -28.31 -6.71 7.82
CA GLY A 46 -29.25 -7.81 8.02
C GLY A 46 -30.68 -7.44 7.62
N ALA A 47 -31.15 -6.27 8.03
CA ALA A 47 -32.47 -5.77 7.63
C ALA A 47 -32.59 -5.57 6.09
N VAL A 48 -31.54 -5.07 5.45
CA VAL A 48 -31.49 -4.96 3.97
C VAL A 48 -31.43 -6.34 3.30
N ALA A 49 -30.72 -7.30 3.88
CA ALA A 49 -30.70 -8.66 3.35
C ALA A 49 -32.10 -9.28 3.31
N GLN A 50 -32.94 -9.01 4.32
CA GLN A 50 -34.35 -9.45 4.30
C GLN A 50 -35.09 -8.91 3.07
N GLN A 51 -34.94 -7.62 2.77
CA GLN A 51 -35.55 -6.99 1.59
C GLN A 51 -35.03 -7.57 0.27
N ILE A 52 -33.75 -7.92 0.21
CA ILE A 52 -33.12 -8.49 -1.00
C ILE A 52 -33.58 -9.93 -1.24
N TYR A 53 -33.67 -10.72 -0.17
CA TYR A 53 -33.92 -12.16 -0.23
C TYR A 53 -35.40 -12.55 -0.12
N ASP A 54 -36.26 -11.64 0.33
CA ASP A 54 -37.70 -11.77 0.34
C ASP A 54 -38.39 -10.55 -0.32
N PRO A 55 -38.25 -10.39 -1.65
CA PRO A 55 -38.89 -9.29 -2.36
C PRO A 55 -40.43 -9.40 -2.41
N ALA A 56 -40.99 -10.60 -2.13
CA ALA A 56 -42.43 -10.84 -2.09
C ALA A 56 -43.04 -10.51 -0.71
N GLY A 57 -42.22 -10.40 0.33
CA GLY A 57 -42.65 -10.13 1.70
C GLY A 57 -43.43 -11.31 2.32
N ASP A 58 -43.14 -12.53 1.88
CA ASP A 58 -43.89 -13.72 2.29
C ASP A 58 -43.09 -14.69 3.18
N GLY A 59 -41.82 -14.36 3.45
CA GLY A 59 -40.92 -15.05 4.37
C GLY A 59 -41.26 -14.80 5.85
N ALA A 60 -40.50 -15.43 6.74
CA ALA A 60 -40.69 -15.32 8.18
C ALA A 60 -39.38 -15.03 8.92
N THR A 61 -39.41 -14.07 9.85
CA THR A 61 -38.29 -13.75 10.73
C THR A 61 -38.54 -14.35 12.11
N ILE A 62 -37.57 -15.09 12.64
CA ILE A 62 -37.65 -15.65 13.99
C ILE A 62 -37.21 -14.58 14.99
N ASP A 63 -38.02 -14.32 16.02
CA ASP A 63 -37.70 -13.32 17.04
C ASP A 63 -37.09 -13.99 18.28
N LEU A 64 -35.76 -14.02 18.31
CA LEU A 64 -35.02 -14.60 19.44
C LEU A 64 -35.31 -13.89 20.79
N GLN A 65 -35.60 -12.59 20.78
CA GLN A 65 -35.85 -11.82 22.01
C GLN A 65 -37.22 -12.15 22.58
N ALA A 66 -38.25 -12.26 21.72
CA ALA A 66 -39.60 -12.59 22.15
C ALA A 66 -39.76 -14.07 22.52
N GLU A 67 -39.16 -14.98 21.75
CA GLU A 67 -39.39 -16.42 21.87
C GLU A 67 -38.38 -17.13 22.79
N GLY A 68 -37.22 -16.51 23.04
CA GLY A 68 -36.07 -17.15 23.67
C GLY A 68 -35.47 -18.27 22.82
N VAL A 69 -34.33 -18.81 23.24
CA VAL A 69 -33.56 -19.79 22.43
C VAL A 69 -34.36 -21.05 22.10
N ALA A 70 -35.07 -21.62 23.08
CA ALA A 70 -35.82 -22.86 22.87
C ALA A 70 -37.04 -22.65 21.96
N GLY A 71 -37.75 -21.53 22.13
CA GLY A 71 -38.87 -21.14 21.28
C GLY A 71 -38.44 -20.94 19.85
N ALA A 72 -37.40 -20.13 19.63
CA ALA A 72 -36.85 -19.83 18.31
C ALA A 72 -36.43 -21.09 17.52
N VAL A 73 -35.79 -22.06 18.17
CA VAL A 73 -35.43 -23.35 17.55
C VAL A 73 -36.68 -24.19 17.22
N GLY A 74 -37.70 -24.15 18.08
CA GLY A 74 -38.99 -24.81 17.84
C GLY A 74 -39.72 -24.21 16.64
N SER A 75 -39.86 -22.88 16.59
CA SER A 75 -40.47 -22.13 15.50
C SER A 75 -39.76 -22.36 14.19
N THR A 76 -38.41 -22.35 14.20
CA THR A 76 -37.60 -22.67 13.02
C THR A 76 -37.96 -24.05 12.46
N ARG A 77 -38.08 -25.08 13.31
CA ARG A 77 -38.43 -26.45 12.86
C ARG A 77 -39.80 -26.52 12.17
N MET A 78 -40.79 -25.78 12.69
CA MET A 78 -42.13 -25.72 12.08
C MET A 78 -42.09 -24.99 10.74
N LEU A 79 -41.41 -23.84 10.69
CA LEU A 79 -41.35 -22.98 9.51
C LEU A 79 -40.53 -23.58 8.36
N LEU A 80 -39.56 -24.46 8.64
CA LEU A 80 -38.85 -25.21 7.58
C LEU A 80 -39.76 -26.11 6.73
N GLN A 81 -41.02 -26.34 7.14
CA GLN A 81 -41.99 -27.09 6.33
C GLN A 81 -42.72 -26.21 5.30
N THR A 82 -42.75 -24.88 5.49
CA THR A 82 -43.50 -23.97 4.61
C THR A 82 -42.79 -23.66 3.31
N ARG A 83 -41.49 -23.99 3.21
CA ARG A 83 -40.60 -23.73 2.05
C ARG A 83 -40.65 -22.27 1.60
N LYS A 84 -40.57 -21.35 2.56
CA LYS A 84 -40.45 -19.91 2.35
C LYS A 84 -39.11 -19.39 2.89
N PRO A 85 -38.63 -18.21 2.45
CA PRO A 85 -37.45 -17.59 3.07
C PRO A 85 -37.62 -17.47 4.59
N LEU A 86 -36.61 -17.88 5.35
CA LEU A 86 -36.56 -17.71 6.79
C LEU A 86 -35.37 -16.84 7.18
N PHE A 87 -35.55 -15.98 8.17
CA PHE A 87 -34.51 -15.08 8.67
C PHE A 87 -34.25 -15.33 10.15
N GLU A 88 -32.99 -15.29 10.55
CA GLU A 88 -32.54 -15.58 11.92
C GLU A 88 -32.96 -17.01 12.39
N ALA A 89 -32.92 -17.99 11.49
CA ALA A 89 -33.34 -19.36 11.75
C ALA A 89 -32.41 -20.08 12.76
N GLY A 90 -32.96 -20.55 13.88
CA GLY A 90 -32.22 -21.10 15.01
C GLY A 90 -32.05 -22.62 14.98
N PHE A 91 -30.82 -23.10 15.23
CA PHE A 91 -30.45 -24.52 15.29
C PHE A 91 -29.68 -24.84 16.56
N ALA A 92 -30.05 -25.93 17.23
CA ALA A 92 -29.31 -26.47 18.38
C ALA A 92 -29.10 -27.98 18.22
N ALA A 93 -27.84 -28.39 18.05
CA ALA A 93 -27.45 -29.79 17.92
C ALA A 93 -25.95 -29.96 18.21
N ALA A 94 -25.53 -31.19 18.56
CA ALA A 94 -24.13 -31.54 18.80
C ALA A 94 -23.37 -30.62 19.78
N GLY A 95 -24.06 -29.98 20.73
CA GLY A 95 -23.47 -29.03 21.68
C GLY A 95 -23.25 -27.61 21.14
N GLY A 96 -23.63 -27.35 19.88
CA GLY A 96 -23.61 -26.03 19.26
C GLY A 96 -25.00 -25.39 19.18
N LEU A 97 -25.00 -24.06 19.10
CA LEU A 97 -26.17 -23.21 18.84
C LEU A 97 -25.81 -22.20 17.75
N ALA A 98 -26.59 -22.13 16.68
CA ALA A 98 -26.38 -21.16 15.60
C ALA A 98 -27.71 -20.57 15.13
N PHE A 99 -27.67 -19.33 14.69
CA PHE A 99 -28.77 -18.65 14.02
C PHE A 99 -28.27 -18.28 12.63
N ALA A 100 -28.98 -18.74 11.61
CA ALA A 100 -28.67 -18.44 10.22
C ALA A 100 -29.38 -17.15 9.80
N ASP A 101 -28.60 -16.17 9.33
CA ASP A 101 -29.13 -14.86 8.95
C ASP A 101 -30.23 -15.00 7.89
N VAL A 102 -30.00 -15.84 6.88
CA VAL A 102 -30.98 -16.14 5.82
C VAL A 102 -30.96 -17.63 5.47
N MET A 103 -32.15 -18.19 5.31
CA MET A 103 -32.40 -19.52 4.78
C MET A 103 -33.35 -19.47 3.60
N LEU A 104 -32.90 -19.97 2.46
CA LEU A 104 -33.66 -20.00 1.21
C LEU A 104 -34.08 -21.42 0.85
N PRO A 105 -35.37 -21.67 0.53
CA PRO A 105 -35.83 -22.97 0.11
C PRO A 105 -35.33 -23.30 -1.31
N ILE A 106 -34.88 -24.53 -1.52
CA ILE A 106 -34.52 -25.05 -2.84
C ILE A 106 -35.76 -25.74 -3.42
N THR A 107 -36.40 -25.06 -4.38
CA THR A 107 -37.74 -25.42 -4.87
C THR A 107 -37.76 -26.62 -5.83
N VAL A 108 -36.60 -27.01 -6.37
CA VAL A 108 -36.47 -28.13 -7.32
C VAL A 108 -36.44 -29.52 -6.66
N CYS A 109 -36.44 -29.60 -5.33
CA CYS A 109 -36.38 -30.86 -4.60
C CYS A 109 -37.76 -31.35 -4.13
N GLU A 110 -38.01 -32.65 -4.24
CA GLU A 110 -39.23 -33.30 -3.73
C GLU A 110 -39.34 -33.16 -2.20
N THR A 111 -38.20 -33.25 -1.50
CA THR A 111 -38.09 -32.99 -0.05
C THR A 111 -37.63 -31.55 0.23
N PRO A 112 -37.97 -30.94 1.39
CA PRO A 112 -37.49 -29.62 1.74
C PRO A 112 -35.95 -29.61 1.84
N ALA A 113 -35.32 -28.90 0.92
CA ALA A 113 -33.87 -28.67 0.89
C ALA A 113 -33.59 -27.17 1.00
N TRP A 114 -32.45 -26.82 1.58
CA TRP A 114 -32.19 -25.46 2.00
C TRP A 114 -30.80 -24.96 1.60
N LYS A 115 -30.76 -23.67 1.30
CA LYS A 115 -29.53 -22.88 1.18
C LYS A 115 -29.42 -21.97 2.40
N ILE A 116 -28.25 -21.98 3.04
CA ILE A 116 -27.91 -21.02 4.10
C ILE A 116 -27.12 -19.88 3.48
N VAL A 117 -27.47 -18.64 3.81
CA VAL A 117 -26.67 -17.46 3.46
C VAL A 117 -26.29 -16.74 4.75
N GLU A 118 -24.99 -16.66 5.02
CA GLU A 118 -24.43 -15.85 6.10
C GLU A 118 -24.15 -14.45 5.56
N VAL A 119 -24.74 -13.43 6.17
CA VAL A 119 -24.66 -12.04 5.72
C VAL A 119 -23.60 -11.29 6.51
N LYS A 120 -22.64 -10.69 5.81
CA LYS A 120 -21.54 -9.93 6.41
C LYS A 120 -21.56 -8.48 5.96
N SER A 121 -21.36 -7.56 6.91
CA SER A 121 -21.15 -6.13 6.64
C SER A 121 -19.76 -5.80 6.07
N SER A 122 -18.89 -6.80 5.89
CA SER A 122 -17.59 -6.63 5.23
C SER A 122 -17.73 -6.52 3.71
N THR A 123 -16.72 -5.94 3.05
CA THR A 123 -16.68 -5.79 1.57
C THR A 123 -16.02 -6.95 0.84
N SER A 124 -15.56 -7.96 1.57
CA SER A 124 -14.92 -9.17 1.03
C SER A 124 -14.96 -10.28 2.07
N VAL A 125 -15.03 -11.53 1.60
CA VAL A 125 -15.01 -12.70 2.48
C VAL A 125 -13.62 -12.86 3.13
N LYS A 126 -13.61 -13.09 4.45
CA LYS A 126 -12.40 -13.37 5.24
C LYS A 126 -12.35 -14.84 5.64
N ALA A 127 -11.15 -15.39 5.83
CA ALA A 127 -10.96 -16.81 6.17
C ALA A 127 -11.74 -17.26 7.42
N TYR A 128 -11.82 -16.43 8.47
CA TYR A 128 -12.61 -16.78 9.67
C TYR A 128 -14.12 -16.85 9.39
N GLN A 129 -14.62 -16.15 8.36
CA GLN A 129 -16.04 -16.20 7.99
C GLN A 129 -16.39 -17.53 7.31
N GLU A 130 -15.41 -18.21 6.71
CA GLU A 130 -15.58 -19.57 6.21
C GLU A 130 -15.66 -20.57 7.39
N GLU A 131 -14.98 -20.30 8.52
CA GLU A 131 -15.19 -21.04 9.77
C GLU A 131 -16.61 -20.80 10.34
N ASP A 132 -17.12 -19.57 10.29
CA ASP A 132 -18.51 -19.25 10.69
C ASP A 132 -19.51 -20.13 9.90
N ALA A 133 -19.37 -20.14 8.57
CA ALA A 133 -20.24 -20.89 7.66
C ALA A 133 -20.15 -22.41 7.90
N ALA A 134 -18.95 -22.94 8.16
CA ALA A 134 -18.73 -24.35 8.50
C ALA A 134 -19.42 -24.72 9.82
N ILE A 135 -19.26 -23.90 10.87
CA ILE A 135 -19.90 -24.12 12.18
C ILE A 135 -21.43 -24.12 12.04
N GLN A 136 -21.98 -23.12 11.35
CA GLN A 136 -23.43 -22.96 11.20
C GLN A 136 -24.06 -24.09 10.39
N SER A 137 -23.47 -24.44 9.24
CA SER A 137 -23.96 -25.52 8.40
C SER A 137 -23.83 -26.90 9.06
N TYR A 138 -22.76 -27.14 9.83
CA TYR A 138 -22.61 -28.36 10.63
C TYR A 138 -23.72 -28.49 11.67
N ILE A 139 -24.00 -27.42 12.44
CA ILE A 139 -25.04 -27.42 13.48
C ILE A 139 -26.43 -27.63 12.84
N ALA A 140 -26.73 -26.94 11.74
CA ALA A 140 -28.01 -27.10 11.03
C ALA A 140 -28.22 -28.52 10.51
N ARG A 141 -27.20 -29.12 9.88
CA ARG A 141 -27.26 -30.52 9.40
C ARG A 141 -27.39 -31.51 10.55
N ALA A 142 -26.65 -31.31 11.64
CA ALA A 142 -26.77 -32.12 12.85
C ALA A 142 -28.16 -32.00 13.52
N ALA A 143 -28.87 -30.89 13.30
CA ALA A 143 -30.25 -30.69 13.73
C ALA A 143 -31.29 -31.33 12.79
N GLY A 144 -30.86 -32.00 11.71
CA GLY A 144 -31.72 -32.72 10.77
C GLY A 144 -32.18 -31.90 9.55
N VAL A 145 -31.57 -30.74 9.29
CA VAL A 145 -31.89 -29.91 8.11
C VAL A 145 -31.09 -30.37 6.88
N ASP A 146 -31.77 -30.59 5.75
CA ASP A 146 -31.12 -30.89 4.46
C ASP A 146 -30.52 -29.62 3.82
N VAL A 147 -29.36 -29.21 4.33
CA VAL A 147 -28.58 -28.08 3.80
C VAL A 147 -27.77 -28.55 2.59
N ARG A 148 -28.09 -28.02 1.41
CA ARG A 148 -27.43 -28.38 0.13
C ARG A 148 -26.47 -27.31 -0.39
N SER A 149 -26.66 -26.06 0.03
CA SER A 149 -25.83 -24.93 -0.40
C SER A 149 -25.56 -24.00 0.78
N VAL A 150 -24.36 -23.43 0.81
CA VAL A 150 -23.91 -22.47 1.81
C VAL A 150 -23.18 -21.34 1.10
N SER A 151 -23.69 -20.12 1.26
CA SER A 151 -23.07 -18.90 0.74
C SER A 151 -22.69 -17.96 1.88
N ILE A 152 -21.68 -17.12 1.62
CA ILE A 152 -21.43 -15.90 2.38
C ILE A 152 -21.79 -14.72 1.48
N ALA A 153 -22.78 -13.93 1.88
CA ALA A 153 -23.11 -12.66 1.26
C ALA A 153 -22.30 -11.54 1.91
N HIS A 154 -21.66 -10.70 1.10
CA HIS A 154 -20.90 -9.55 1.58
C HIS A 154 -21.25 -8.30 0.76
N ILE A 155 -20.98 -7.13 1.30
CA ILE A 155 -21.27 -5.86 0.62
C ILE A 155 -20.38 -5.71 -0.62
N ASP A 156 -20.98 -5.30 -1.74
CA ASP A 156 -20.24 -4.80 -2.90
C ASP A 156 -19.83 -3.34 -2.69
N ALA A 157 -18.53 -3.12 -2.46
CA ALA A 157 -17.98 -1.77 -2.23
C ALA A 157 -18.03 -0.85 -3.47
N ALA A 158 -18.23 -1.42 -4.66
CA ALA A 158 -18.33 -0.68 -5.92
C ALA A 158 -19.78 -0.37 -6.30
N TRP A 159 -20.76 -1.01 -5.65
CA TRP A 159 -22.17 -0.77 -5.93
C TRP A 159 -22.57 0.66 -5.55
N ILE A 160 -23.29 1.32 -6.45
CA ILE A 160 -23.78 2.69 -6.27
C ILE A 160 -25.27 2.63 -5.99
N TYR A 161 -25.68 3.25 -4.88
CA TYR A 161 -27.07 3.24 -4.47
C TYR A 161 -27.94 4.08 -5.42
N PRO A 162 -28.94 3.49 -6.09
CA PRO A 162 -29.83 4.23 -7.00
C PRO A 162 -30.82 5.17 -6.28
N GLY A 163 -31.02 5.01 -4.96
CA GLY A 163 -32.05 5.73 -4.21
C GLY A 163 -33.37 4.95 -4.07
N GLY A 164 -34.36 5.58 -3.43
CA GLY A 164 -35.73 5.05 -3.33
C GLY A 164 -35.89 3.78 -2.48
N GLY A 165 -34.95 3.47 -1.58
CA GLY A 165 -34.95 2.25 -0.78
C GLY A 165 -34.59 0.99 -1.56
N ASN A 166 -34.12 1.11 -2.80
CA ASN A 166 -33.77 -0.04 -3.63
C ASN A 166 -32.32 -0.49 -3.40
N TYR A 167 -32.15 -1.55 -2.60
CA TYR A 167 -30.85 -2.14 -2.29
C TYR A 167 -30.49 -3.37 -3.14
N LYS A 168 -31.24 -3.64 -4.20
CA LYS A 168 -30.94 -4.77 -5.09
C LYS A 168 -29.54 -4.62 -5.69
N GLY A 169 -28.71 -5.63 -5.48
CA GLY A 169 -27.30 -5.65 -5.93
C GLY A 169 -26.29 -5.16 -4.89
N LEU A 170 -26.72 -4.70 -3.70
CA LEU A 170 -25.80 -4.33 -2.62
C LEU A 170 -24.96 -5.51 -2.13
N LEU A 171 -25.53 -6.72 -2.12
CA LEU A 171 -24.89 -7.93 -1.62
C LEU A 171 -24.41 -8.81 -2.78
N VAL A 172 -23.16 -9.26 -2.68
CA VAL A 172 -22.55 -10.25 -3.56
C VAL A 172 -22.34 -11.54 -2.77
N GLU A 173 -22.75 -12.65 -3.36
CA GLU A 173 -22.59 -13.97 -2.75
C GLU A 173 -21.31 -14.67 -3.22
N LYS A 174 -20.61 -15.27 -2.27
CA LYS A 174 -19.57 -16.26 -2.51
C LYS A 174 -20.10 -17.63 -2.07
N ASP A 175 -20.20 -18.57 -3.00
CA ASP A 175 -20.47 -19.97 -2.64
C ASP A 175 -19.26 -20.53 -1.87
N VAL A 176 -19.55 -21.12 -0.72
CA VAL A 176 -18.57 -21.79 0.14
C VAL A 176 -19.04 -23.20 0.49
N THR A 177 -19.93 -23.77 -0.30
CA THR A 177 -20.64 -25.01 0.01
C THR A 177 -19.66 -26.16 0.25
N GLU A 178 -18.78 -26.44 -0.71
CA GLU A 178 -17.82 -27.53 -0.59
C GLU A 178 -16.86 -27.33 0.59
N ALA A 179 -16.29 -26.12 0.71
CA ALA A 179 -15.35 -25.77 1.76
C ALA A 179 -15.97 -25.84 3.16
N ALA A 180 -17.21 -25.40 3.34
CA ALA A 180 -17.90 -25.45 4.63
C ALA A 180 -18.28 -26.89 5.00
N LEU A 181 -18.86 -27.65 4.06
CA LEU A 181 -19.35 -29.00 4.32
C LEU A 181 -18.22 -30.03 4.53
N ALA A 182 -17.06 -29.83 3.91
CA ALA A 182 -15.89 -30.70 4.07
C ALA A 182 -15.30 -30.66 5.50
N ARG A 183 -15.55 -29.60 6.27
CA ARG A 183 -14.92 -29.36 7.58
C ARG A 183 -15.69 -29.93 8.77
N GLY A 184 -16.72 -30.75 8.54
CA GLY A 184 -17.59 -31.25 9.60
C GLY A 184 -16.85 -31.95 10.76
N ALA A 185 -15.80 -32.72 10.46
CA ALA A 185 -14.98 -33.38 11.48
C ALA A 185 -14.16 -32.37 12.32
N GLU A 186 -13.60 -31.34 11.69
CA GLU A 186 -12.90 -30.25 12.39
C GLU A 186 -13.86 -29.50 13.32
N VAL A 187 -15.04 -29.13 12.83
CA VAL A 187 -16.05 -28.42 13.61
C VAL A 187 -16.48 -29.23 14.83
N ALA A 188 -16.73 -30.53 14.66
CA ALA A 188 -17.06 -31.43 15.76
C ALA A 188 -15.97 -31.42 16.85
N ALA A 189 -14.69 -31.49 16.43
CA ALA A 189 -13.55 -31.42 17.34
C ALA A 189 -13.44 -30.06 18.04
N TRP A 190 -13.67 -28.95 17.33
CA TRP A 190 -13.67 -27.61 17.93
C TRP A 190 -14.75 -27.46 18.98
N ILE A 191 -15.97 -27.93 18.71
CA ILE A 191 -17.08 -27.90 19.68
C ILE A 191 -16.70 -28.73 20.91
N ALA A 192 -16.18 -29.94 20.72
CA ALA A 192 -15.75 -30.78 21.84
C ALA A 192 -14.67 -30.09 22.71
N CYS A 193 -13.62 -29.52 22.11
CA CYS A 193 -12.58 -28.79 22.83
C CYS A 193 -13.14 -27.53 23.52
N ALA A 194 -14.05 -26.80 22.87
CA ALA A 194 -14.70 -25.64 23.45
C ALA A 194 -15.53 -26.02 24.69
N GLN A 195 -16.23 -27.16 24.67
CA GLN A 195 -16.95 -27.67 25.84
C GLN A 195 -15.99 -27.99 27.00
N GLN A 196 -14.84 -28.62 26.70
CA GLN A 196 -13.83 -28.91 27.71
C GLN A 196 -13.31 -27.63 28.36
N VAL A 197 -12.96 -26.62 27.56
CA VAL A 197 -12.52 -25.31 28.07
C VAL A 197 -13.62 -24.63 28.90
N ALA A 198 -14.86 -24.60 28.40
CA ALA A 198 -15.97 -24.01 29.13
C ALA A 198 -16.26 -24.70 30.48
N ALA A 199 -15.92 -25.98 30.63
CA ALA A 199 -16.09 -26.75 31.86
C ALA A 199 -14.92 -26.59 32.87
N GLN A 200 -13.81 -25.95 32.49
CA GLN A 200 -12.68 -25.76 33.42
C GLN A 200 -13.06 -24.83 34.57
N ALA A 201 -12.63 -25.17 35.79
CA ALA A 201 -12.86 -24.34 36.98
C ALA A 201 -12.02 -23.04 36.98
N VAL A 202 -10.89 -23.03 36.27
CA VAL A 202 -9.98 -21.90 36.13
C VAL A 202 -9.69 -21.65 34.65
N PRO A 203 -9.38 -20.41 34.24
CA PRO A 203 -9.10 -20.13 32.83
C PRO A 203 -7.81 -20.81 32.36
N PRO A 204 -7.74 -21.24 31.08
CA PRO A 204 -6.50 -21.73 30.52
C PRO A 204 -5.44 -20.61 30.48
N TYR A 205 -4.17 -20.98 30.70
CA TYR A 205 -3.07 -20.03 30.61
C TYR A 205 -2.78 -19.66 29.16
N VAL A 206 -3.00 -18.38 28.83
CA VAL A 206 -2.70 -17.78 27.52
C VAL A 206 -2.16 -16.37 27.78
N GLN A 207 -0.92 -16.12 27.36
CA GLN A 207 -0.29 -14.79 27.41
C GLN A 207 -0.90 -13.86 26.36
N THR A 208 -0.98 -12.56 26.62
CA THR A 208 -1.49 -11.63 25.59
C THR A 208 -0.55 -11.57 24.38
N GLY A 209 -1.12 -11.29 23.20
CA GLY A 209 -0.38 -11.32 21.94
C GLY A 209 -1.26 -10.93 20.75
N ALA A 210 -0.84 -11.32 19.53
CA ALA A 210 -1.53 -10.99 18.28
C ALA A 210 -3.00 -11.44 18.25
N GLN A 211 -3.32 -12.55 18.92
CA GLN A 211 -4.68 -13.07 19.07
C GLN A 211 -5.62 -12.14 19.85
N CYS A 212 -5.09 -11.15 20.58
CA CYS A 212 -5.91 -10.13 21.23
C CYS A 212 -6.47 -9.09 20.24
N GLU A 213 -5.92 -9.02 19.02
CA GLU A 213 -6.32 -8.05 17.98
C GLU A 213 -6.87 -8.72 16.72
N THR A 214 -6.42 -9.95 16.41
CA THR A 214 -6.77 -10.68 15.19
C THR A 214 -7.58 -11.94 15.52
N PRO A 215 -8.69 -12.24 14.80
CA PRO A 215 -9.30 -11.44 13.74
C PRO A 215 -10.09 -10.21 14.23
N PHE A 216 -10.37 -10.13 15.53
CA PHE A 216 -11.09 -9.00 16.13
C PHE A 216 -10.39 -8.51 17.41
N PRO A 217 -10.48 -7.21 17.75
CA PRO A 217 -10.11 -6.72 19.06
C PRO A 217 -10.85 -7.48 20.18
N CYS A 218 -10.11 -7.98 21.16
CA CYS A 218 -10.64 -8.75 22.27
C CYS A 218 -11.11 -7.82 23.39
N GLY A 219 -12.41 -7.85 23.72
CA GLY A 219 -12.99 -7.03 24.80
C GLY A 219 -12.45 -7.36 26.21
N PHE A 220 -11.70 -8.45 26.38
CA PHE A 220 -11.03 -8.80 27.66
C PHE A 220 -9.57 -8.37 27.71
N GLN A 221 -9.06 -7.64 26.72
CA GLN A 221 -7.65 -7.26 26.67
C GLN A 221 -7.21 -6.51 27.92
N LYS A 222 -7.99 -5.52 28.39
CA LYS A 222 -7.70 -4.79 29.63
C LYS A 222 -7.63 -5.73 30.82
N HIS A 223 -8.61 -6.62 30.98
CA HIS A 223 -8.64 -7.61 32.06
C HIS A 223 -7.39 -8.50 32.03
N CYS A 224 -7.01 -9.04 30.87
CA CYS A 224 -5.84 -9.90 30.73
C CYS A 224 -4.51 -9.17 31.02
N ARG A 225 -4.42 -7.88 30.69
CA ARG A 225 -3.20 -7.06 30.88
C ARG A 225 -3.00 -6.53 32.30
N LYS A 226 -4.03 -6.56 33.18
CA LYS A 226 -3.95 -5.99 34.55
C LYS A 226 -2.76 -6.52 35.36
N ASN A 227 -2.37 -7.78 35.12
CA ASN A 227 -1.31 -8.46 35.87
C ASN A 227 -0.01 -8.64 35.06
N GLU A 228 0.09 -8.02 33.89
CA GLU A 228 1.32 -8.05 33.09
C GLU A 228 2.27 -6.92 33.53
N PRO A 229 3.59 -7.18 33.61
CA PRO A 229 4.57 -6.13 33.90
C PRO A 229 4.48 -5.01 32.86
N SER A 230 4.34 -3.75 33.31
CA SER A 230 4.37 -2.59 32.44
C SER A 230 5.81 -2.18 32.17
N ALA A 231 6.21 -2.15 30.91
CA ALA A 231 7.48 -1.54 30.51
C ALA A 231 7.41 -0.03 30.74
N GLU A 232 8.49 0.56 31.26
CA GLU A 232 8.59 2.00 31.50
C GLU A 232 8.62 2.78 30.18
N PHE A 233 9.34 2.24 29.17
CA PHE A 233 9.37 2.79 27.82
C PHE A 233 8.90 1.74 26.81
N PRO A 234 7.58 1.53 26.65
CA PRO A 234 7.06 0.44 25.82
C PRO A 234 7.53 0.52 24.38
N ILE A 235 7.91 -0.63 23.80
CA ILE A 235 8.22 -0.73 22.36
C ILE A 235 7.07 -0.29 21.45
N ALA A 236 5.83 -0.24 21.98
CA ALA A 236 4.64 0.24 21.27
C ALA A 236 4.74 1.73 20.90
N TRP A 237 5.58 2.51 21.57
CA TRP A 237 5.84 3.91 21.22
C TRP A 237 6.82 4.03 20.04
N LEU A 238 7.50 2.96 19.62
CA LEU A 238 8.33 3.02 18.42
C LEU A 238 7.43 3.09 17.17
N PRO A 239 7.54 4.15 16.34
CA PRO A 239 6.66 4.32 15.20
C PRO A 239 6.92 3.23 14.16
N ARG A 240 5.84 2.60 13.69
CA ARG A 240 5.77 1.69 12.54
C ARG A 240 6.90 0.64 12.51
N ILE A 241 6.79 -0.40 13.35
CA ILE A 241 7.67 -1.57 13.32
C ILE A 241 7.43 -2.36 12.02
N SER A 242 8.15 -2.01 10.96
CA SER A 242 7.99 -2.60 9.62
C SER A 242 9.13 -3.52 9.20
N SER A 243 10.33 -3.33 9.74
CA SER A 243 11.50 -4.13 9.36
C SER A 243 11.36 -5.57 9.87
N LYS A 244 11.66 -6.54 8.99
CA LYS A 244 11.62 -7.96 9.36
C LYS A 244 12.59 -8.27 10.50
N ALA A 245 13.80 -7.71 10.44
CA ALA A 245 14.83 -7.91 11.46
C ALA A 245 14.37 -7.46 12.87
N LEU A 246 13.74 -6.29 12.99
CA LEU A 246 13.22 -5.83 14.28
C LEU A 246 12.06 -6.69 14.77
N LYS A 247 11.13 -7.09 13.87
CA LYS A 247 10.02 -7.99 14.24
C LYS A 247 10.53 -9.34 14.74
N ASP A 248 11.44 -9.96 13.99
CA ASP A 248 12.01 -11.26 14.34
C ASP A 248 12.76 -11.17 15.67
N PHE A 249 13.53 -10.08 15.91
CA PHE A 249 14.18 -9.83 17.18
C PHE A 249 13.17 -9.73 18.34
N LEU A 250 12.14 -8.87 18.23
CA LEU A 250 11.15 -8.68 19.30
C LEU A 250 10.40 -9.97 19.63
N ILE A 251 10.09 -10.80 18.62
CA ILE A 251 9.45 -12.11 18.81
C ILE A 251 10.39 -13.07 19.53
N GLN A 252 11.67 -13.11 19.16
CA GLN A 252 12.64 -14.06 19.72
C GLN A 252 13.12 -13.67 21.12
N SER A 253 13.34 -12.39 21.38
CA SER A 253 13.86 -11.88 22.66
C SER A 253 12.77 -11.63 23.69
N GLY A 254 11.52 -11.42 23.26
CA GLY A 254 10.41 -11.08 24.14
C GLY A 254 10.49 -9.66 24.72
N VAL A 255 11.44 -8.84 24.24
CA VAL A 255 11.66 -7.47 24.72
C VAL A 255 10.38 -6.63 24.65
N GLN A 256 10.04 -5.96 25.75
CA GLN A 256 8.88 -5.07 25.87
C GLN A 256 9.28 -3.60 26.04
N ASP A 257 10.53 -3.32 26.43
CA ASP A 257 11.06 -1.98 26.67
C ASP A 257 12.02 -1.56 25.55
N MET A 258 11.89 -0.33 25.05
CA MET A 258 12.68 0.15 23.92
C MET A 258 14.18 0.33 24.24
N ARG A 259 14.56 0.39 25.52
CA ARG A 259 15.97 0.40 25.95
C ARG A 259 16.72 -0.86 25.54
N ASP A 260 16.00 -1.98 25.49
CA ASP A 260 16.57 -3.28 25.18
C ASP A 260 16.58 -3.58 23.66
N VAL A 261 16.21 -2.60 22.83
CA VAL A 261 16.19 -2.73 21.37
C VAL A 261 17.50 -2.19 20.77
N PRO A 262 18.28 -3.02 20.05
CA PRO A 262 19.54 -2.60 19.44
C PRO A 262 19.39 -1.48 18.41
N ASP A 263 20.25 -0.45 18.47
CA ASP A 263 20.29 0.71 17.56
C ASP A 263 20.29 0.36 16.08
N ALA A 264 21.00 -0.70 15.72
CA ALA A 264 21.15 -1.18 14.35
C ALA A 264 19.82 -1.69 13.75
N LEU A 265 18.84 -2.04 14.59
CA LEU A 265 17.52 -2.50 14.15
C LEU A 265 16.51 -1.36 13.98
N LEU A 266 16.82 -0.18 14.51
CA LEU A 266 15.93 0.99 14.47
C LEU A 266 16.15 1.83 13.21
N THR A 267 15.08 2.46 12.73
CA THR A 267 15.15 3.51 11.71
C THR A 267 15.60 4.84 12.34
N SER A 268 15.94 5.84 11.52
CA SER A 268 16.26 7.19 12.01
C SER A 268 15.12 7.81 12.82
N LEU A 269 13.88 7.63 12.38
CA LEU A 269 12.69 8.11 13.10
C LEU A 269 12.51 7.39 14.44
N GLN A 270 12.69 6.07 14.47
CA GLN A 270 12.58 5.29 15.71
C GLN A 270 13.69 5.62 16.70
N ARG A 271 14.93 5.84 16.22
CA ARG A 271 16.03 6.34 17.07
C ARG A 271 15.69 7.70 17.65
N ARG A 272 15.22 8.66 16.84
CA ARG A 272 14.77 9.96 17.35
C ARG A 272 13.73 9.82 18.47
N VAL A 273 12.72 8.97 18.27
CA VAL A 273 11.68 8.71 19.29
C VAL A 273 12.30 8.16 20.56
N ARG A 274 13.13 7.12 20.44
CA ARG A 274 13.80 6.51 21.59
C ARG A 274 14.68 7.52 22.31
N ASP A 275 15.59 8.18 21.61
CA ASP A 275 16.59 9.06 22.20
C ASP A 275 15.93 10.25 22.90
N ALA A 276 14.95 10.90 22.26
CA ALA A 276 14.18 11.98 22.89
C ALA A 276 13.41 11.50 24.12
N THR A 277 12.77 10.32 24.04
CA THR A 277 12.02 9.73 25.16
C THR A 277 12.93 9.43 26.34
N LEU A 278 14.06 8.76 26.11
CA LEU A 278 15.01 8.38 27.15
C LEU A 278 15.71 9.60 27.77
N LEU A 279 15.97 10.65 26.98
CA LEU A 279 16.55 11.90 27.47
C LEU A 279 15.53 12.81 28.17
N GLY A 280 14.23 12.58 27.97
CA GLY A 280 13.17 13.46 28.46
C GLY A 280 13.18 14.85 27.79
N GLN A 281 13.77 14.97 26.60
CA GLN A 281 13.97 16.25 25.90
C GLN A 281 13.32 16.22 24.52
N ALA A 282 12.66 17.32 24.15
CA ALA A 282 12.07 17.47 22.83
C ALA A 282 13.15 17.61 21.75
N TYR A 283 12.98 16.89 20.65
CA TYR A 283 13.69 17.11 19.40
C TYR A 283 13.01 18.23 18.62
N PHE A 284 13.77 19.25 18.20
CA PHE A 284 13.29 20.29 17.29
C PHE A 284 14.38 20.72 16.31
N ASP A 285 14.12 20.52 15.02
CA ASP A 285 14.98 20.96 13.90
C ASP A 285 14.45 22.29 13.34
N ALA A 286 14.88 23.40 13.95
CA ALA A 286 14.38 24.73 13.64
C ALA A 286 14.79 25.21 12.23
N GLU A 287 16.00 24.90 11.77
CA GLU A 287 16.47 25.29 10.44
C GLU A 287 15.76 24.50 9.34
N GLY A 288 15.56 23.19 9.57
CA GLY A 288 14.74 22.36 8.68
C GLY A 288 13.29 22.83 8.62
N ALA A 289 12.70 23.18 9.77
CA ALA A 289 11.35 23.73 9.85
C ALA A 289 11.21 25.05 9.07
N LYS A 290 12.16 25.98 9.25
CA LYS A 290 12.21 27.24 8.50
C LYS A 290 12.29 26.98 6.99
N LYS A 291 13.16 26.08 6.56
CA LYS A 291 13.32 25.69 5.14
C LYS A 291 12.04 25.11 4.53
N ASP A 292 11.33 24.28 5.28
CA ASP A 292 10.09 23.66 4.80
C ASP A 292 8.95 24.69 4.68
N LEU A 293 8.85 25.61 5.63
CA LEU A 293 7.77 26.62 5.68
C LEU A 293 8.03 27.86 4.82
N LEU A 294 9.28 28.19 4.48
CA LEU A 294 9.65 29.35 3.64
C LEU A 294 8.90 29.42 2.30
N LYS A 295 8.44 28.27 1.79
CA LYS A 295 7.70 28.16 0.51
C LYS A 295 6.24 28.59 0.62
N TYR A 296 5.73 28.77 1.84
CA TYR A 296 4.32 28.98 2.13
C TYR A 296 4.15 30.25 2.99
N PRO A 297 4.38 31.45 2.42
CA PRO A 297 4.24 32.70 3.15
C PRO A 297 2.77 32.95 3.52
N LEU A 298 2.58 33.80 4.55
CA LEU A 298 1.26 34.33 4.87
C LEU A 298 0.80 35.34 3.80
N PRO A 299 -0.50 35.48 3.55
CA PRO A 299 -1.63 34.82 4.24
C PRO A 299 -1.77 33.34 3.91
N ALA A 300 -2.40 32.57 4.81
CA ALA A 300 -2.64 31.13 4.60
C ALA A 300 -3.97 30.67 5.24
N TYR A 301 -4.52 29.57 4.72
CA TYR A 301 -5.65 28.86 5.30
C TYR A 301 -5.20 27.66 6.13
N PHE A 302 -6.01 27.30 7.12
CA PHE A 302 -5.92 26.07 7.91
C PHE A 302 -7.27 25.38 7.90
N LEU A 303 -7.33 24.18 7.36
CA LEU A 303 -8.57 23.53 6.97
C LEU A 303 -8.66 22.12 7.57
N ASP A 304 -9.85 21.77 8.05
CA ASP A 304 -10.18 20.43 8.52
C ASP A 304 -11.63 20.06 8.22
N PHE A 305 -11.91 18.78 8.00
CA PHE A 305 -13.24 18.27 7.66
C PHE A 305 -13.66 17.08 8.53
N GLU A 306 -14.93 17.05 8.92
CA GLU A 306 -15.56 15.83 9.43
C GLU A 306 -16.33 15.11 8.33
N THR A 307 -16.24 13.78 8.35
CA THR A 307 -16.90 12.92 7.37
C THR A 307 -17.73 11.85 8.07
N ILE A 308 -18.81 11.44 7.40
CA ILE A 308 -19.61 10.28 7.77
C ILE A 308 -19.47 9.20 6.71
N GLN A 309 -19.64 7.93 7.09
CA GLN A 309 -19.71 6.82 6.16
C GLN A 309 -20.78 5.83 6.62
N PHE A 310 -21.41 5.15 5.68
CA PHE A 310 -22.47 4.18 5.95
C PHE A 310 -22.14 2.85 5.28
N GLY A 311 -22.30 1.73 6.00
CA GLY A 311 -22.22 0.42 5.36
C GLY A 311 -23.36 0.20 4.36
N VAL A 312 -24.57 0.64 4.72
CA VAL A 312 -25.72 0.73 3.82
C VAL A 312 -25.87 2.20 3.38
N PRO A 313 -25.63 2.54 2.09
CA PRO A 313 -25.72 3.92 1.63
C PRO A 313 -27.11 4.54 1.82
N ARG A 314 -27.16 5.81 2.25
CA ARG A 314 -28.43 6.52 2.51
C ARG A 314 -28.82 7.49 1.40
N TRP A 315 -27.86 8.00 0.64
CA TRP A 315 -28.08 9.01 -0.39
C TRP A 315 -27.77 8.48 -1.78
N ALA A 316 -28.63 8.81 -2.75
CA ALA A 316 -28.47 8.34 -4.13
C ALA A 316 -27.13 8.79 -4.72
N GLY A 317 -26.51 7.92 -5.51
CA GLY A 317 -25.19 8.17 -6.11
C GLY A 317 -24.02 7.98 -5.14
N THR A 318 -24.24 7.45 -3.94
CA THR A 318 -23.17 7.09 -3.00
C THR A 318 -22.95 5.58 -2.95
N ARG A 319 -21.75 5.15 -2.53
CA ARG A 319 -21.37 3.74 -2.40
C ARG A 319 -21.12 3.34 -0.94
N PRO A 320 -21.14 2.04 -0.60
CA PRO A 320 -20.86 1.56 0.74
C PRO A 320 -19.51 2.04 1.26
N PHE A 321 -19.49 2.47 2.53
CA PHE A 321 -18.33 3.02 3.24
C PHE A 321 -17.66 4.19 2.53
N GLN A 322 -18.39 4.93 1.67
CA GLN A 322 -17.92 6.19 1.14
C GLN A 322 -17.84 7.22 2.26
N MET A 323 -16.72 7.92 2.36
CA MET A 323 -16.54 9.04 3.29
C MET A 323 -17.14 10.31 2.68
N LEU A 324 -18.14 10.87 3.35
CA LEU A 324 -18.98 11.96 2.88
C LEU A 324 -18.83 13.14 3.85
N PRO A 325 -18.27 14.29 3.40
CA PRO A 325 -18.07 15.44 4.26
C PRO A 325 -19.40 16.07 4.68
N PHE A 326 -19.56 16.35 5.97
CA PHE A 326 -20.75 17.02 6.51
C PHE A 326 -20.44 18.32 7.27
N GLN A 327 -19.16 18.54 7.60
CA GLN A 327 -18.71 19.71 8.34
C GLN A 327 -17.28 20.11 7.96
N PHE A 328 -16.99 21.41 7.90
CA PHE A 328 -15.62 21.92 7.86
C PHE A 328 -15.40 23.06 8.84
N SER A 329 -14.14 23.22 9.23
CA SER A 329 -13.62 24.43 9.87
C SER A 329 -12.51 25.03 9.01
N LEU A 330 -12.45 26.36 8.93
CA LEU A 330 -11.45 27.09 8.17
C LEU A 330 -10.96 28.30 8.97
N HIS A 331 -9.72 28.25 9.44
CA HIS A 331 -9.04 29.43 9.93
C HIS A 331 -8.25 30.09 8.79
N ARG A 332 -8.33 31.42 8.68
CA ARG A 332 -7.48 32.21 7.79
C ARG A 332 -6.53 33.06 8.63
N MET A 333 -5.24 32.98 8.36
CA MET A 333 -4.24 33.85 8.94
C MET A 333 -3.80 34.88 7.90
N ASP A 334 -3.90 36.17 8.22
CA ASP A 334 -3.44 37.23 7.34
C ASP A 334 -1.91 37.43 7.41
N ALA A 335 -1.39 38.38 6.61
CA ALA A 335 0.05 38.69 6.57
C ALA A 335 0.61 39.24 7.90
N GLN A 336 -0.26 39.75 8.78
CA GLN A 336 0.07 40.27 10.11
C GLN A 336 -0.08 39.21 11.20
N GLY A 337 -0.51 37.99 10.84
CA GLY A 337 -0.73 36.90 11.78
C GLY A 337 -2.08 36.94 12.51
N GLN A 338 -3.00 37.84 12.12
CA GLN A 338 -4.36 37.89 12.67
C GLN A 338 -5.21 36.76 12.10
N LEU A 339 -6.10 36.21 12.93
CA LEU A 339 -6.93 35.07 12.58
C LEU A 339 -8.39 35.50 12.38
N SER A 340 -8.99 34.99 11.31
CA SER A 340 -10.44 34.90 11.16
C SER A 340 -10.86 33.45 10.99
N HIS A 341 -12.13 33.14 11.23
CA HIS A 341 -12.68 31.80 11.20
C HIS A 341 -14.00 31.76 10.42
N GLN A 342 -14.18 30.69 9.64
CA GLN A 342 -15.42 30.33 8.96
C GLN A 342 -15.66 28.83 9.13
N ASP A 343 -16.92 28.42 9.15
CA ASP A 343 -17.31 27.01 9.25
C ASP A 343 -18.53 26.68 8.39
N PHE A 344 -18.79 25.37 8.28
CA PHE A 344 -20.01 24.81 7.72
C PHE A 344 -20.37 23.56 8.51
N LEU A 345 -21.65 23.37 8.80
CA LEU A 345 -22.20 22.16 9.40
C LEU A 345 -23.65 21.97 8.93
N ASP A 346 -23.93 20.81 8.36
CA ASP A 346 -25.30 20.42 7.98
C ASP A 346 -25.77 19.28 8.88
N LEU A 347 -26.90 19.46 9.57
CA LEU A 347 -27.53 18.43 10.41
C LEU A 347 -28.95 18.09 9.93
N SER A 348 -29.30 18.43 8.68
CA SER A 348 -30.65 18.26 8.14
C SER A 348 -31.07 16.80 7.98
N GLY A 349 -30.10 15.89 7.80
CA GLY A 349 -30.32 14.49 7.43
C GLY A 349 -30.34 14.24 5.92
N ASN A 350 -30.37 15.29 5.11
CA ASN A 350 -30.15 15.22 3.66
C ASN A 350 -28.66 15.02 3.36
N ASP A 351 -28.33 14.82 2.07
CA ASP A 351 -26.94 14.74 1.63
C ASP A 351 -26.25 16.11 1.76
N PRO A 352 -25.26 16.26 2.65
CA PRO A 352 -24.63 17.55 2.90
C PRO A 352 -23.56 17.91 1.86
N SER A 353 -23.16 16.96 1.01
CA SER A 353 -21.91 17.03 0.26
C SER A 353 -21.86 18.18 -0.75
N GLU A 354 -22.99 18.50 -1.40
CA GLU A 354 -23.05 19.59 -2.39
C GLU A 354 -22.98 20.96 -1.70
N ALA A 355 -23.81 21.16 -0.66
CA ALA A 355 -23.83 22.38 0.12
C ALA A 355 -22.47 22.64 0.80
N PHE A 356 -21.85 21.59 1.33
CA PHE A 356 -20.49 21.60 1.83
C PHE A 356 -19.51 22.11 0.78
N ALA A 357 -19.52 21.53 -0.43
CA ALA A 357 -18.55 21.87 -1.47
C ALA A 357 -18.73 23.31 -1.99
N VAL A 358 -19.98 23.76 -2.15
CA VAL A 358 -20.29 25.14 -2.55
C VAL A 358 -19.81 26.14 -1.51
N GLN A 359 -20.04 25.88 -0.22
CA GLN A 359 -19.61 26.79 0.84
C GLN A 359 -18.10 26.79 1.02
N LEU A 360 -17.44 25.63 0.88
CA LEU A 360 -16.00 25.55 0.92
C LEU A 360 -15.35 26.32 -0.24
N ALA A 361 -15.89 26.18 -1.46
CA ALA A 361 -15.41 26.91 -2.63
C ALA A 361 -15.44 28.44 -2.43
N ARG A 362 -16.47 28.95 -1.73
CA ARG A 362 -16.59 30.37 -1.38
C ARG A 362 -15.64 30.77 -0.26
N ALA A 363 -15.58 30.00 0.81
CA ALA A 363 -14.77 30.31 1.99
C ALA A 363 -13.27 30.24 1.73
N CYS A 364 -12.83 29.35 0.83
CA CYS A 364 -11.42 29.07 0.52
C CYS A 364 -11.00 29.57 -0.89
N ALA A 365 -11.61 30.66 -1.36
CA ALA A 365 -11.47 31.18 -2.72
C ALA A 365 -10.11 31.83 -3.03
N GLU A 366 -9.42 32.40 -2.02
CA GLU A 366 -8.13 33.05 -2.26
C GLU A 366 -7.06 32.01 -2.67
N PRO A 367 -6.21 32.32 -3.66
CA PRO A 367 -5.20 31.40 -4.20
C PRO A 367 -3.94 31.34 -3.31
N ILE A 368 -4.13 31.09 -2.02
CA ILE A 368 -3.09 31.08 -0.98
C ILE A 368 -2.87 29.65 -0.44
N PRO A 369 -1.77 29.34 0.26
CA PRO A 369 -1.53 28.00 0.80
C PRO A 369 -2.66 27.52 1.73
N VAL A 370 -2.99 26.24 1.67
CA VAL A 370 -4.03 25.60 2.53
C VAL A 370 -3.38 24.52 3.37
N PHE A 371 -3.06 24.84 4.62
CA PHE A 371 -2.54 23.86 5.57
C PHE A 371 -3.65 22.93 6.03
N VAL A 372 -3.35 21.63 5.99
CA VAL A 372 -4.19 20.54 6.50
C VAL A 372 -3.30 19.61 7.32
N TYR A 373 -3.88 18.81 8.21
CA TYR A 373 -3.12 17.91 9.08
C TYR A 373 -3.10 16.45 8.61
N HIS A 374 -3.36 16.18 7.33
CA HIS A 374 -3.04 14.91 6.65
C HIS A 374 -3.48 14.99 5.17
N ALA A 375 -2.77 15.76 4.33
CA ALA A 375 -3.28 16.17 3.01
C ALA A 375 -3.79 15.07 2.06
N GLY A 376 -3.34 13.83 2.25
CA GLY A 376 -3.89 12.68 1.53
C GLY A 376 -5.39 12.45 1.78
N PHE A 377 -5.87 12.69 3.01
CA PHE A 377 -7.28 12.53 3.36
C PHE A 377 -8.12 13.66 2.77
N GLU A 378 -7.84 14.93 3.10
CA GLU A 378 -8.63 16.07 2.59
C GLU A 378 -8.54 16.13 1.07
N GLY A 379 -7.37 15.90 0.49
CA GLY A 379 -7.18 15.87 -0.95
C GLY A 379 -8.01 14.78 -1.64
N SER A 380 -8.18 13.62 -1.02
CA SER A 380 -9.06 12.57 -1.56
C SER A 380 -10.54 12.97 -1.52
N ARG A 381 -10.98 13.64 -0.44
CA ARG A 381 -12.36 14.13 -0.31
C ARG A 381 -12.67 15.23 -1.33
N LEU A 382 -11.76 16.18 -1.53
CA LEU A 382 -11.90 17.23 -2.55
C LEU A 382 -12.02 16.65 -3.95
N LYS A 383 -11.19 15.66 -4.28
CA LYS A 383 -11.26 14.95 -5.57
C LYS A 383 -12.61 14.25 -5.77
N GLU A 384 -13.10 13.55 -4.75
CA GLU A 384 -14.40 12.86 -4.80
C GLU A 384 -15.56 13.85 -4.96
N LEU A 385 -15.52 14.99 -4.26
CA LEU A 385 -16.49 16.08 -4.43
C LEU A 385 -16.44 16.66 -5.85
N ALA A 386 -15.25 16.91 -6.39
CA ALA A 386 -15.07 17.42 -7.76
C ALA A 386 -15.67 16.47 -8.82
N GLN A 387 -15.50 15.16 -8.62
CA GLN A 387 -16.06 14.13 -9.50
C GLN A 387 -17.59 14.04 -9.40
N ARG A 388 -18.14 14.23 -8.20
CA ARG A 388 -19.58 14.10 -7.93
C ARG A 388 -20.37 15.34 -8.35
N PHE A 389 -19.78 16.53 -8.23
CA PHE A 389 -20.45 17.81 -8.47
C PHE A 389 -19.70 18.66 -9.50
N PRO A 390 -20.04 18.54 -10.81
CA PRO A 390 -19.32 19.24 -11.88
C PRO A 390 -19.26 20.77 -11.73
N ALA A 391 -20.26 21.38 -11.10
CA ALA A 391 -20.36 22.84 -10.92
C ALA A 391 -19.26 23.43 -10.01
N VAL A 392 -18.68 22.62 -9.12
CA VAL A 392 -17.60 23.02 -8.19
C VAL A 392 -16.28 22.32 -8.48
N CYS A 393 -16.19 21.57 -9.58
CA CYS A 393 -15.04 20.73 -9.92
C CYS A 393 -13.73 21.55 -9.98
N VAL A 394 -13.75 22.68 -10.68
CA VAL A 394 -12.57 23.56 -10.82
C VAL A 394 -12.10 24.04 -9.45
N GLN A 395 -13.00 24.55 -8.62
CA GLN A 395 -12.67 25.10 -7.30
C GLN A 395 -12.14 24.03 -6.35
N MET A 396 -12.72 22.83 -6.36
CA MET A 396 -12.24 21.71 -5.54
C MET A 396 -10.84 21.26 -5.95
N GLU A 397 -10.57 21.20 -7.26
CA GLU A 397 -9.24 20.87 -7.79
C GLU A 397 -8.20 21.97 -7.50
N GLU A 398 -8.59 23.24 -7.54
CA GLU A 398 -7.75 24.39 -7.17
C GLU A 398 -7.39 24.39 -5.67
N ILE A 399 -8.34 24.11 -4.79
CA ILE A 399 -8.06 23.96 -3.34
C ILE A 399 -7.14 22.76 -3.14
N ARG A 400 -7.43 21.62 -3.79
CA ARG A 400 -6.62 20.40 -3.72
C ARG A 400 -5.18 20.63 -4.16
N GLY A 401 -4.96 21.43 -5.19
CA GLY A 401 -3.63 21.78 -5.72
C GLY A 401 -2.79 22.64 -4.79
N ARG A 402 -3.39 23.28 -3.78
CA ARG A 402 -2.73 24.19 -2.82
C ARG A 402 -2.57 23.60 -1.42
N LEU A 403 -2.95 22.34 -1.21
CA LEU A 403 -2.83 21.68 0.09
C LEU A 403 -1.37 21.55 0.53
N VAL A 404 -1.12 21.87 1.80
CA VAL A 404 0.18 21.73 2.46
C VAL A 404 0.00 20.82 3.67
N ASP A 405 0.74 19.71 3.69
CA ASP A 405 0.63 18.72 4.76
C ASP A 405 1.48 19.09 5.99
N LEU A 406 0.83 19.64 7.01
CA LEU A 406 1.50 20.05 8.24
C LEU A 406 1.95 18.85 9.09
N LEU A 407 1.28 17.69 8.98
CA LEU A 407 1.68 16.46 9.67
C LEU A 407 3.05 15.98 9.19
N SER A 408 3.32 16.05 7.89
CA SER A 408 4.61 15.68 7.32
C SER A 408 5.74 16.58 7.84
N ILE A 409 5.49 17.88 7.94
CA ILE A 409 6.47 18.85 8.50
C ILE A 409 6.68 18.59 10.00
N ALA A 410 5.61 18.48 10.78
CA ALA A 410 5.69 18.18 12.21
C ALA A 410 6.47 16.88 12.47
N ARG A 411 6.19 15.81 11.71
CA ARG A 411 6.89 14.52 11.79
C ARG A 411 8.39 14.63 11.50
N ALA A 412 8.75 15.44 10.51
CA ALA A 412 10.15 15.63 10.15
C ALA A 412 10.92 16.45 11.19
N ARG A 413 10.27 17.47 11.78
CA ARG A 413 10.96 18.55 12.49
C ARG A 413 10.77 18.59 14.00
N TYR A 414 9.74 17.97 14.55
CA TYR A 414 9.42 18.07 15.97
C TYR A 414 9.08 16.72 16.58
N TYR A 415 9.56 16.43 17.78
CA TYR A 415 9.09 15.31 18.59
C TYR A 415 9.28 15.61 20.08
N ASP A 416 8.24 15.43 20.88
CA ASP A 416 8.30 15.52 22.34
C ASP A 416 8.01 14.14 22.96
N PRO A 417 8.69 13.75 24.06
CA PRO A 417 8.46 12.48 24.74
C PRO A 417 6.99 12.18 25.04
N ARG A 418 6.20 13.19 25.41
CA ARG A 418 4.77 13.06 25.74
C ARG A 418 3.90 12.65 24.56
N GLN A 419 4.44 12.73 23.34
CA GLN A 419 3.77 12.24 22.13
C GLN A 419 3.68 10.71 22.07
N HIS A 420 4.54 10.00 22.82
CA HIS A 420 4.56 8.52 22.89
C HIS A 420 4.61 7.85 21.50
N GLY A 421 5.36 8.46 20.58
CA GLY A 421 5.56 7.92 19.22
C GLY A 421 4.51 8.29 18.19
N SER A 422 3.48 9.05 18.58
CA SER A 422 2.40 9.50 17.69
C SER A 422 2.59 10.95 17.26
N TRP A 423 2.35 11.23 15.99
CA TRP A 423 2.24 12.61 15.47
C TRP A 423 0.80 12.98 15.16
N SER A 424 -0.21 12.32 15.76
CA SER A 424 -1.57 12.83 15.65
C SER A 424 -1.66 14.21 16.29
N ILE A 425 -2.51 15.09 15.75
CA ILE A 425 -2.66 16.47 16.22
C ILE A 425 -2.95 16.52 17.74
N LYS A 426 -3.71 15.55 18.25
CA LYS A 426 -4.08 15.36 19.66
C LYS A 426 -2.92 14.98 20.58
N LYS A 427 -1.85 14.42 20.01
CA LYS A 427 -0.62 14.08 20.73
C LYS A 427 0.43 15.17 20.61
N VAL A 428 0.44 15.92 19.51
CA VAL A 428 1.36 17.05 19.30
C VAL A 428 0.90 18.30 20.06
N LEU A 429 -0.36 18.71 19.93
CA LEU A 429 -0.87 19.98 20.48
C LEU A 429 -0.58 20.17 21.99
N PRO A 430 -0.86 19.20 22.88
CA PRO A 430 -0.64 19.40 24.33
C PRO A 430 0.83 19.57 24.70
N THR A 431 1.76 19.18 23.81
CA THR A 431 3.19 19.34 24.04
C THR A 431 3.67 20.76 23.74
N ILE A 432 2.93 21.48 22.92
CA ILE A 432 3.20 22.86 22.49
C ILE A 432 2.42 23.84 23.35
N THR A 433 1.13 23.57 23.55
CA THR A 433 0.22 24.44 24.31
C THR A 433 -0.61 23.57 25.26
N PRO A 434 -0.11 23.30 26.49
CA PRO A 434 -0.76 22.40 27.45
C PRO A 434 -2.19 22.80 27.83
N ASP A 435 -2.51 24.09 27.75
CA ASP A 435 -3.83 24.63 28.09
C ASP A 435 -4.90 24.37 27.01
N LEU A 436 -4.48 23.95 25.81
CA LEU A 436 -5.37 23.60 24.69
C LEU A 436 -5.40 22.08 24.53
N GLY A 437 -6.43 21.45 25.09
CA GLY A 437 -6.61 19.99 25.07
C GLY A 437 -8.00 19.56 24.64
N TYR A 438 -8.09 18.43 23.94
CA TYR A 438 -9.35 17.85 23.48
C TYR A 438 -10.19 17.29 24.63
N ASP A 439 -9.54 16.87 25.73
CA ASP A 439 -10.21 16.33 26.92
C ASP A 439 -11.11 17.35 27.64
N ALA A 440 -10.93 18.65 27.34
CA ALA A 440 -11.76 19.72 27.87
C ALA A 440 -13.09 19.89 27.10
N LEU A 441 -13.26 19.24 25.94
CA LEU A 441 -14.49 19.32 25.16
C LEU A 441 -15.57 18.44 25.79
N PRO A 442 -16.80 18.97 26.01
CA PRO A 442 -17.89 18.21 26.63
C PRO A 442 -18.51 17.16 25.70
N GLY A 443 -18.30 17.28 24.39
CA GLY A 443 -18.91 16.44 23.35
C GLY A 443 -17.89 15.59 22.60
N ALA A 444 -17.84 15.76 21.27
CA ALA A 444 -16.92 15.00 20.42
C ALA A 444 -15.45 15.28 20.78
N GLN A 445 -14.68 14.20 20.94
CA GLN A 445 -13.24 14.25 21.22
C GLN A 445 -12.43 13.48 20.17
N ASP A 446 -13.09 12.72 19.30
CA ASP A 446 -12.52 12.08 18.13
C ASP A 446 -13.51 11.93 16.97
N GLY A 447 -12.98 11.63 15.78
CA GLY A 447 -13.79 11.52 14.57
C GLY A 447 -14.86 10.42 14.67
N GLY A 448 -14.63 9.34 15.43
CA GLY A 448 -15.65 8.34 15.70
C GLY A 448 -16.79 8.90 16.57
N MET A 449 -16.46 9.72 17.57
CA MET A 449 -17.45 10.45 18.36
C MET A 449 -18.20 11.50 17.53
N ALA A 450 -17.51 12.21 16.63
CA ALA A 450 -18.14 13.18 15.73
C ALA A 450 -19.15 12.50 14.79
N MET A 451 -18.80 11.34 14.22
CA MET A 451 -19.72 10.52 13.44
C MET A 451 -20.93 10.06 14.25
N ALA A 452 -20.72 9.59 15.50
CA ALA A 452 -21.82 9.16 16.36
C ALA A 452 -22.77 10.32 16.72
N ALA A 453 -22.20 11.49 17.03
CA ALA A 453 -22.98 12.70 17.31
C ALA A 453 -23.76 13.17 16.08
N TYR A 454 -23.16 13.10 14.89
CA TYR A 454 -23.84 13.39 13.62
C TYR A 454 -25.03 12.43 13.37
N LEU A 455 -24.83 11.13 13.61
CA LEU A 455 -25.91 10.13 13.49
C LEU A 455 -27.06 10.41 14.47
N GLU A 456 -26.75 10.80 15.71
CA GLU A 456 -27.75 11.21 16.69
C GLU A 456 -28.48 12.48 16.22
N ALA A 457 -27.77 13.53 15.83
CA ALA A 457 -28.36 14.81 15.43
C ALA A 457 -29.25 14.74 14.18
N THR A 458 -28.97 13.78 13.29
CA THR A 458 -29.75 13.55 12.07
C THR A 458 -30.90 12.56 12.25
N ALA A 459 -30.98 11.88 13.40
CA ALA A 459 -32.06 10.96 13.69
C ALA A 459 -33.41 11.71 13.89
N PRO A 460 -34.52 11.24 13.30
CA PRO A 460 -35.84 11.90 13.45
C PRO A 460 -36.34 12.00 14.89
N ALA A 461 -35.90 11.09 15.77
CA ALA A 461 -36.30 11.05 17.17
C ALA A 461 -35.57 12.07 18.06
N THR A 462 -34.55 12.75 17.54
CA THR A 462 -33.71 13.66 18.34
C THR A 462 -34.41 14.99 18.57
N SER A 463 -34.48 15.41 19.83
CA SER A 463 -35.14 16.67 20.20
C SER A 463 -34.38 17.89 19.66
N PRO A 464 -35.07 19.02 19.38
CA PRO A 464 -34.41 20.25 18.95
C PRO A 464 -33.33 20.75 19.91
N GLN A 465 -33.55 20.61 21.22
CA GLN A 465 -32.59 21.01 22.26
C GLN A 465 -31.33 20.13 22.22
N ARG A 466 -31.50 18.81 22.08
CA ARG A 466 -30.36 17.89 21.97
C ARG A 466 -29.57 18.13 20.68
N LYS A 467 -30.27 18.37 19.57
CA LYS A 467 -29.66 18.71 18.28
C LYS A 467 -28.85 20.00 18.34
N ALA A 468 -29.36 21.04 19.02
CA ALA A 468 -28.64 22.29 19.22
C ALA A 468 -27.36 22.09 20.05
N LEU A 469 -27.43 21.30 21.13
CA LEU A 469 -26.26 20.96 21.93
C LEU A 469 -25.19 20.22 21.09
N ILE A 470 -25.60 19.20 20.32
CA ILE A 470 -24.68 18.47 19.44
C ILE A 470 -24.04 19.39 18.39
N ARG A 471 -24.81 20.35 17.85
CA ARG A 471 -24.31 21.34 16.91
C ARG A 471 -23.14 22.12 17.51
N ASP A 472 -23.32 22.65 18.72
CA ASP A 472 -22.29 23.44 19.40
C ASP A 472 -21.05 22.60 19.74
N GLU A 473 -21.25 21.34 20.16
CA GLU A 473 -20.18 20.38 20.43
C GLU A 473 -19.35 20.05 19.17
N LEU A 474 -20.01 19.79 18.04
CA LEU A 474 -19.35 19.50 16.76
C LEU A 474 -18.58 20.72 16.23
N LEU A 475 -19.16 21.92 16.31
CA LEU A 475 -18.51 23.16 15.90
C LEU A 475 -17.26 23.43 16.73
N ALA A 476 -17.33 23.28 18.06
CA ALA A 476 -16.20 23.47 18.96
C ALA A 476 -15.05 22.48 18.68
N TYR A 477 -15.39 21.20 18.43
CA TYR A 477 -14.42 20.16 18.11
C TYR A 477 -13.66 20.46 16.80
N CYS A 478 -14.37 20.70 15.70
CA CYS A 478 -13.74 20.96 14.40
C CYS A 478 -12.97 22.29 14.38
N ALA A 479 -13.46 23.31 15.10
CA ALA A 479 -12.72 24.57 15.29
C ALA A 479 -11.40 24.35 16.04
N LEU A 480 -11.38 23.47 17.05
CA LEU A 480 -10.16 23.14 17.79
C LEU A 480 -9.11 22.47 16.89
N ASP A 481 -9.49 21.61 15.94
CA ASP A 481 -8.54 20.96 15.03
C ASP A 481 -7.79 21.98 14.16
N THR A 482 -8.51 22.90 13.52
CA THR A 482 -7.86 23.99 12.76
C THR A 482 -7.08 24.98 13.64
N ARG A 483 -7.57 25.28 14.85
CA ARG A 483 -6.83 26.08 15.83
C ARG A 483 -5.53 25.38 16.25
N ALA A 484 -5.56 24.08 16.42
CA ALA A 484 -4.38 23.29 16.75
C ALA A 484 -3.34 23.31 15.63
N MET A 485 -3.76 23.27 14.37
CA MET A 485 -2.86 23.44 13.23
C MET A 485 -2.19 24.82 13.24
N VAL A 486 -2.94 25.88 13.58
CA VAL A 486 -2.38 27.22 13.74
C VAL A 486 -1.30 27.27 14.81
N GLU A 487 -1.54 26.68 15.99
CA GLU A 487 -0.56 26.67 17.08
C GLU A 487 0.68 25.82 16.76
N ILE A 488 0.48 24.68 16.09
CA ILE A 488 1.59 23.85 15.59
C ILE A 488 2.40 24.63 14.55
N TRP A 489 1.73 25.29 13.58
CA TRP A 489 2.41 26.10 12.59
C TRP A 489 3.19 27.23 13.23
N ARG A 490 2.60 27.96 14.20
CA ARG A 490 3.27 29.01 14.97
C ARG A 490 4.50 28.50 15.69
N LYS A 491 4.41 27.32 16.31
CA LYS A 491 5.55 26.70 17.00
C LYS A 491 6.67 26.33 16.04
N ILE A 492 6.33 25.79 14.89
CA ILE A 492 7.30 25.38 13.87
C ILE A 492 7.88 26.61 13.14
N SER A 493 7.13 27.72 13.06
CA SER A 493 7.53 28.96 12.38
C SER A 493 8.29 29.97 13.25
N GLN A 494 8.58 29.69 14.53
CA GLN A 494 9.15 30.66 15.49
C GLN A 494 10.45 31.38 15.04
N ASN A 495 11.20 30.83 14.07
CA ASN A 495 12.41 31.45 13.50
C ASN A 495 12.22 32.08 12.11
N LEU A 496 10.98 32.19 11.63
CA LEU A 496 10.61 33.03 10.50
C LEU A 496 10.32 34.44 11.04
N LEU A 497 11.03 35.45 10.54
CA LEU A 497 10.75 36.85 10.85
C LEU A 497 9.32 37.18 10.37
N ILE A 498 8.33 37.06 11.26
CA ILE A 498 7.02 37.67 11.09
C ILE A 498 7.21 39.14 11.51
N PRO A 499 7.02 40.13 10.61
CA PRO A 499 7.15 41.54 10.98
C PRO A 499 6.19 41.85 12.13
N GLN A 500 6.74 42.18 13.30
CA GLN A 500 5.95 42.67 14.43
C GLN A 500 5.54 44.13 14.16
N PRO A 501 4.32 44.55 14.51
CA PRO A 501 3.92 45.94 14.40
C PRO A 501 4.62 46.76 15.49
N THR A 502 5.63 47.55 15.12
CA THR A 502 6.21 48.55 16.02
C THR A 502 5.39 49.84 15.92
N GLY A 503 4.61 50.14 16.96
CA GLY A 503 4.01 51.45 17.17
C GLY A 503 5.00 52.40 17.85
N ASN A 504 5.23 53.57 17.22
CA ASN A 504 5.77 54.86 17.71
C ASN A 504 7.16 54.85 18.39
N THR A 505 8.08 55.82 18.22
CA THR A 505 8.07 57.22 17.75
C THR A 505 9.53 57.70 17.56
N GLN A 506 9.75 58.71 16.68
CA GLN A 506 10.97 59.58 16.54
C GLN A 506 12.27 58.87 16.09
N GLY A 507 13.09 59.35 15.16
CA GLY A 507 13.21 60.58 14.39
C GLY A 507 14.61 60.56 13.73
N GLU A 508 14.78 61.30 12.62
CA GLU A 508 16.04 61.59 11.88
C GLU A 508 16.60 60.44 11.01
N LYS A 509 16.68 60.51 9.68
CA LYS A 509 17.12 61.49 8.66
C LYS A 509 18.41 61.01 7.99
N ASP A 510 18.39 61.11 6.66
CA ASP A 510 19.52 61.12 5.71
C ASP A 510 20.21 59.78 5.37
N MET A 511 19.93 59.23 4.18
CA MET A 511 20.58 59.64 2.92
C MET A 511 20.50 58.54 1.82
N LEU A 512 19.98 58.96 0.67
CA LEU A 512 20.44 58.72 -0.71
C LEU A 512 20.64 57.29 -1.27
N MET A 513 19.78 56.98 -2.27
CA MET A 513 20.14 56.64 -3.65
C MET A 513 21.41 55.81 -3.86
N GLN A 514 21.25 54.56 -4.31
CA GLN A 514 21.75 54.09 -5.62
C GLN A 514 21.28 52.66 -5.89
N SER A 515 20.53 52.52 -6.98
CA SER A 515 20.40 51.26 -7.70
C SER A 515 21.74 50.97 -8.40
N PRO A 516 22.17 49.71 -8.44
CA PRO A 516 22.49 49.14 -9.73
C PRO A 516 21.78 47.82 -9.95
N ALA A 517 21.31 47.68 -11.19
CA ALA A 517 20.96 46.41 -11.79
C ALA A 517 22.05 45.36 -11.52
N HIS A 518 21.69 44.28 -10.86
CA HIS A 518 22.37 43.00 -11.01
C HIS A 518 21.34 41.98 -11.50
N SER A 519 21.45 41.72 -12.80
CA SER A 519 21.09 40.44 -13.39
C SER A 519 21.78 39.34 -12.58
N GLU A 520 21.01 38.45 -11.97
CA GLU A 520 21.55 37.15 -11.56
C GLU A 520 20.43 36.11 -11.61
N THR A 521 20.53 35.30 -12.66
CA THR A 521 19.93 33.98 -12.82
C THR A 521 20.23 33.13 -11.59
N ALA A 522 19.26 33.01 -10.67
CA ALA A 522 19.36 32.07 -9.57
C ALA A 522 19.22 30.63 -10.12
N SER A 523 20.35 29.95 -10.26
CA SER A 523 20.49 28.60 -10.82
C SER A 523 19.58 27.59 -10.09
N GLY A 524 18.72 26.86 -10.83
CA GLY A 524 17.90 25.75 -10.31
C GLY A 524 18.70 24.52 -9.86
N THR A 525 20.03 24.53 -10.05
CA THR A 525 20.97 23.43 -9.81
C THR A 525 20.91 22.83 -8.39
N PRO A 526 20.67 23.60 -7.30
CA PRO A 526 20.59 23.03 -5.96
C PRO A 526 19.38 22.10 -5.76
N PHE A 527 18.25 22.35 -6.43
CA PHE A 527 17.06 21.51 -6.32
C PHE A 527 17.26 20.17 -7.01
N PHE A 528 17.70 20.15 -8.26
CA PHE A 528 17.95 18.90 -9.00
C PHE A 528 19.04 18.07 -8.35
N THR A 529 20.06 18.70 -7.77
CA THR A 529 21.08 18.01 -6.97
C THR A 529 20.46 17.33 -5.75
N ALA A 530 19.66 18.04 -4.95
CA ALA A 530 19.03 17.49 -3.76
C ALA A 530 17.99 16.40 -4.09
N LEU A 531 17.22 16.59 -5.16
CA LEU A 531 16.24 15.62 -5.66
C LEU A 531 16.94 14.32 -6.07
N MET A 532 17.98 14.42 -6.89
CA MET A 532 18.72 13.23 -7.35
C MET A 532 19.44 12.53 -6.18
N GLN A 533 20.03 13.28 -5.24
CA GLN A 533 20.60 12.70 -4.02
C GLN A 533 19.56 11.90 -3.22
N HIS A 534 18.34 12.42 -3.06
CA HIS A 534 17.27 11.72 -2.37
C HIS A 534 16.84 10.44 -3.11
N LEU A 535 16.69 10.51 -4.43
CA LEU A 535 16.31 9.36 -5.25
C LEU A 535 17.39 8.27 -5.26
N MET A 536 18.67 8.66 -5.30
CA MET A 536 19.80 7.74 -5.27
C MET A 536 19.93 6.98 -3.94
N GLN A 537 19.38 7.46 -2.83
CA GLN A 537 19.32 6.69 -1.57
C GLN A 537 18.55 5.37 -1.74
N GLY A 538 17.58 5.33 -2.65
CA GLY A 538 16.82 4.12 -2.98
C GLY A 538 17.67 2.97 -3.51
N THR A 539 18.86 3.24 -4.06
CA THR A 539 19.77 2.22 -4.63
C THR A 539 20.28 1.23 -3.58
N MET A 540 20.27 1.64 -2.31
CA MET A 540 20.69 0.86 -1.15
C MET A 540 19.52 0.21 -0.41
N ILE A 541 18.28 0.40 -0.86
CA ILE A 541 17.07 -0.10 -0.20
C ILE A 541 16.54 -1.32 -0.95
N PRO A 542 16.44 -2.50 -0.29
CA PRO A 542 15.93 -3.71 -0.94
C PRO A 542 14.54 -3.50 -1.54
N LYS A 543 14.33 -4.02 -2.76
CA LYS A 543 13.06 -3.99 -3.51
C LYS A 543 12.60 -2.61 -4.01
N VAL A 544 13.35 -1.53 -3.76
CA VAL A 544 13.07 -0.23 -4.40
C VAL A 544 13.56 -0.27 -5.84
N GLN A 545 12.69 0.09 -6.78
CA GLN A 545 13.02 0.17 -8.21
C GLN A 545 13.40 1.61 -8.56
N VAL A 546 14.65 1.98 -8.32
CA VAL A 546 15.16 3.35 -8.53
C VAL A 546 14.94 3.82 -9.95
N GLU A 547 15.10 2.94 -10.94
CA GLU A 547 14.79 3.18 -12.35
C GLU A 547 13.38 3.79 -12.56
N ARG A 548 12.36 3.32 -11.83
CA ARG A 548 10.98 3.86 -11.95
C ARG A 548 10.82 5.26 -11.36
N SER A 549 11.69 5.65 -10.43
CA SER A 549 11.65 6.97 -9.80
C SER A 549 12.48 8.00 -10.57
N ILE A 550 13.60 7.57 -11.16
CA ILE A 550 14.48 8.48 -11.93
C ILE A 550 14.11 8.54 -13.40
N GLY A 551 13.48 7.50 -13.95
CA GLY A 551 13.07 7.43 -15.35
C GLY A 551 12.32 8.69 -15.81
N PRO A 552 11.27 9.14 -15.11
CA PRO A 552 10.56 10.37 -15.50
C PRO A 552 11.43 11.63 -15.55
N ILE A 553 12.47 11.72 -14.70
CA ILE A 553 13.40 12.87 -14.67
C ILE A 553 14.37 12.79 -15.83
N ILE A 554 14.99 11.63 -16.04
CA ILE A 554 15.95 11.42 -17.15
C ILE A 554 15.25 11.58 -18.48
N GLY A 555 14.03 11.03 -18.62
CA GLY A 555 13.20 11.11 -19.81
C GLY A 555 12.93 12.54 -20.29
N PHE A 556 12.98 13.52 -19.38
CA PHE A 556 12.88 14.94 -19.73
C PHE A 556 14.05 15.43 -20.59
N PHE A 557 15.24 14.84 -20.41
CA PHE A 557 16.48 15.25 -21.08
C PHE A 557 16.89 14.31 -22.22
N LEU A 558 16.34 13.09 -22.30
CA LEU A 558 16.85 12.04 -23.20
C LEU A 558 16.87 12.43 -24.68
N ALA A 559 15.88 13.21 -25.15
CA ALA A 559 15.85 13.65 -26.54
C ALA A 559 17.07 14.53 -26.88
N ASP A 560 17.37 15.50 -26.02
CA ASP A 560 18.53 16.38 -26.18
C ASP A 560 19.84 15.62 -25.95
N VAL A 561 19.89 14.74 -24.94
CA VAL A 561 21.04 13.88 -24.64
C VAL A 561 21.43 13.02 -25.85
N PHE A 562 20.47 12.33 -26.45
CA PHE A 562 20.75 11.50 -27.63
C PHE A 562 20.94 12.33 -28.88
N ALA A 563 20.30 13.49 -29.01
CA ALA A 563 20.55 14.40 -30.12
C ALA A 563 22.01 14.87 -30.13
N THR A 564 22.53 15.29 -28.97
CA THR A 564 23.94 15.68 -28.79
C THR A 564 24.87 14.47 -28.95
N LYS A 565 24.54 13.33 -28.33
CA LYS A 565 25.45 12.15 -28.33
C LYS A 565 25.56 11.47 -29.69
N LEU A 566 24.46 11.39 -30.43
CA LEU A 566 24.39 10.73 -31.73
C LEU A 566 24.54 11.72 -32.89
N ASP A 567 24.73 13.01 -32.60
CA ASP A 567 24.81 14.11 -33.56
C ASP A 567 23.66 14.06 -34.58
N THR A 568 22.43 14.01 -34.06
CA THR A 568 21.25 13.81 -34.89
C THR A 568 19.99 14.40 -34.26
N LYS A 569 18.88 14.46 -35.00
CA LYS A 569 17.62 14.98 -34.46
C LYS A 569 16.79 13.86 -33.85
N VAL A 570 16.80 13.76 -32.53
CA VAL A 570 16.01 12.78 -31.78
C VAL A 570 14.75 13.41 -31.19
N VAL A 571 13.62 12.70 -31.24
CA VAL A 571 12.39 13.09 -30.54
C VAL A 571 11.84 11.93 -29.71
N MET A 572 11.25 12.24 -28.55
CA MET A 572 10.52 11.27 -27.74
C MET A 572 9.18 10.96 -28.41
N LEU A 573 8.88 9.69 -28.65
CA LEU A 573 7.57 9.27 -29.17
C LEU A 573 6.64 8.86 -28.03
N CYS A 574 7.12 8.01 -27.11
CA CYS A 574 6.32 7.54 -25.99
C CYS A 574 7.21 7.09 -24.83
N PRO A 575 7.01 7.61 -23.60
CA PRO A 575 7.52 6.96 -22.41
C PRO A 575 6.71 5.69 -22.13
N GLU A 576 7.38 4.64 -21.62
CA GLU A 576 6.77 3.37 -21.21
C GLU A 576 5.93 2.72 -22.33
N PHE A 577 6.53 2.57 -23.51
CA PHE A 577 5.83 2.08 -24.69
C PHE A 577 5.55 0.56 -24.60
N PRO A 578 4.28 0.12 -24.75
CA PRO A 578 3.94 -1.30 -24.65
C PRO A 578 4.28 -2.06 -25.94
N ILE A 579 5.06 -3.13 -25.79
CA ILE A 579 5.43 -4.09 -26.83
C ILE A 579 4.68 -5.40 -26.58
N GLN A 580 3.97 -5.91 -27.58
CA GLN A 580 3.24 -7.17 -27.47
C GLN A 580 4.21 -8.35 -27.28
N LYS A 581 3.87 -9.27 -26.37
CA LYS A 581 4.60 -10.53 -26.19
C LYS A 581 4.12 -11.57 -27.20
N ALA A 582 5.02 -12.46 -27.61
CA ALA A 582 4.66 -13.56 -28.51
C ALA A 582 3.64 -14.51 -27.85
N GLY A 583 2.57 -14.85 -28.58
CA GLY A 583 1.62 -15.89 -28.21
C GLY A 583 0.46 -15.46 -27.29
N ASN A 584 0.37 -14.19 -26.89
CA ASN A 584 -0.80 -13.64 -26.18
C ASN A 584 -0.94 -12.12 -26.38
N ASN A 585 -2.05 -11.54 -25.90
CA ASN A 585 -2.29 -10.09 -25.93
C ASN A 585 -1.74 -9.36 -24.70
N GLN A 586 -0.73 -9.91 -24.02
CA GLN A 586 -0.02 -9.21 -22.94
C GLN A 586 1.14 -8.39 -23.52
N SER A 587 1.52 -7.32 -22.82
CA SER A 587 2.67 -6.50 -23.20
C SER A 587 3.82 -6.56 -22.18
N THR A 588 5.02 -6.24 -22.65
CA THR A 588 6.11 -5.70 -21.82
C THR A 588 6.34 -4.25 -22.23
N ASN A 589 6.84 -3.41 -21.33
CA ASN A 589 7.11 -2.02 -21.68
C ASN A 589 8.60 -1.81 -21.94
N ILE A 590 8.93 -1.03 -22.96
CA ILE A 590 10.24 -0.39 -23.12
C ILE A 590 10.17 1.00 -22.45
N ASP A 591 11.20 1.38 -21.70
CA ASP A 591 11.15 2.62 -20.89
C ASP A 591 10.91 3.86 -21.76
N TRP A 592 11.54 3.93 -22.95
CA TRP A 592 11.24 4.96 -23.94
C TRP A 592 11.32 4.44 -25.37
N LEU A 593 10.33 4.81 -26.17
CA LEU A 593 10.38 4.75 -27.63
C LEU A 593 10.66 6.15 -28.17
N MET A 594 11.70 6.28 -28.99
CA MET A 594 12.13 7.55 -29.57
C MET A 594 12.37 7.38 -31.09
N LEU A 595 12.51 8.50 -31.79
CA LEU A 595 12.71 8.53 -33.25
C LEU A 595 13.90 9.39 -33.60
N ASN A 596 14.84 8.83 -34.37
CA ASN A 596 15.79 9.63 -35.13
C ASN A 596 15.08 10.16 -36.40
N ARG A 597 14.78 11.45 -36.43
CA ARG A 597 14.04 12.08 -37.54
C ARG A 597 14.83 12.12 -38.84
N ALA A 598 16.16 12.13 -38.77
CA ALA A 598 17.01 12.20 -39.96
C ALA A 598 17.02 10.86 -40.71
N THR A 599 17.10 9.75 -39.98
CA THR A 599 17.21 8.41 -40.56
C THR A 599 15.89 7.63 -40.56
N GLN A 600 14.86 8.13 -39.90
CA GLN A 600 13.62 7.40 -39.59
C GLN A 600 13.89 6.07 -38.85
N GLU A 601 14.94 6.03 -38.04
CA GLU A 601 15.28 4.89 -37.18
C GLU A 601 14.59 5.02 -35.83
N LEU A 602 13.92 3.95 -35.37
CA LEU A 602 13.36 3.90 -34.02
C LEU A 602 14.46 3.60 -32.99
N LEU A 603 14.45 4.30 -31.87
CA LEU A 603 15.34 4.04 -30.74
C LEU A 603 14.53 3.44 -29.58
N LEU A 604 14.85 2.20 -29.23
CA LEU A 604 14.28 1.44 -28.12
C LEU A 604 15.22 1.58 -26.92
N VAL A 605 14.88 2.43 -25.97
CA VAL A 605 15.76 2.79 -24.86
C VAL A 605 15.30 2.12 -23.57
N GLU A 606 16.15 1.29 -22.98
CA GLU A 606 15.93 0.62 -21.70
C GLU A 606 16.89 1.18 -20.64
N LEU A 607 16.36 1.62 -19.50
CA LEU A 607 17.11 2.04 -18.32
C LEU A 607 17.32 0.86 -17.39
N LYS A 608 18.58 0.62 -17.01
CA LYS A 608 18.92 -0.20 -15.84
C LYS A 608 19.71 0.63 -14.85
N THR A 609 19.47 0.41 -13.56
CA THR A 609 20.18 1.17 -12.50
C THR A 609 21.14 0.33 -11.66
N THR A 610 21.19 -0.99 -11.89
CA THR A 610 22.09 -1.90 -11.14
C THR A 610 22.64 -3.03 -12.02
N ASP A 611 23.65 -3.74 -11.49
CA ASP A 611 24.30 -4.93 -12.09
C ASP A 611 23.48 -6.22 -11.95
N THR A 612 22.27 -6.13 -11.40
CA THR A 612 21.37 -7.28 -11.18
C THR A 612 20.05 -7.20 -11.94
N THR A 613 19.80 -6.11 -12.66
CA THR A 613 18.51 -5.81 -13.29
C THR A 613 18.44 -6.20 -14.77
N PHE A 614 19.56 -6.58 -15.40
CA PHE A 614 19.55 -7.10 -16.77
C PHE A 614 18.85 -8.47 -16.85
N ARG A 615 17.94 -8.64 -17.81
CA ARG A 615 17.19 -9.88 -18.03
C ARG A 615 17.32 -10.33 -19.49
N PRO A 616 17.96 -11.49 -19.77
CA PRO A 616 18.12 -12.00 -21.13
C PRO A 616 16.79 -12.19 -21.89
N GLU A 617 15.73 -12.60 -21.18
CA GLU A 617 14.39 -12.78 -21.75
C GLU A 617 13.79 -11.48 -22.29
N GLN A 618 14.00 -10.37 -21.57
CA GLN A 618 13.53 -9.04 -22.01
C GLN A 618 14.31 -8.57 -23.25
N ALA A 619 15.63 -8.79 -23.26
CA ALA A 619 16.46 -8.51 -24.43
C ALA A 619 16.03 -9.34 -25.65
N ALA A 620 15.58 -10.59 -25.47
CA ALA A 620 15.06 -11.39 -26.57
C ALA A 620 13.81 -10.78 -27.21
N ILE A 621 12.92 -10.16 -26.42
CA ILE A 621 11.73 -9.46 -26.93
C ILE A 621 12.14 -8.28 -27.82
N TYR A 622 13.11 -7.48 -27.38
CA TYR A 622 13.58 -6.33 -28.16
C TYR A 622 14.29 -6.76 -29.45
N ARG A 623 15.00 -7.89 -29.41
CA ARG A 623 15.63 -8.47 -30.60
C ARG A 623 14.60 -8.95 -31.62
N GLU A 624 13.54 -9.62 -31.18
CA GLU A 624 12.46 -10.03 -32.07
C GLU A 624 11.74 -8.81 -32.66
N LEU A 625 11.47 -7.77 -31.86
CA LEU A 625 10.86 -6.54 -32.36
C LEU A 625 11.73 -5.86 -33.43
N GLN A 626 13.02 -5.71 -33.16
CA GLN A 626 13.99 -5.16 -34.12
C GLN A 626 14.03 -5.99 -35.40
N SER A 627 14.06 -7.31 -35.28
CA SER A 627 14.06 -8.25 -36.40
C SER A 627 12.76 -8.20 -37.19
N LYS A 628 11.61 -8.04 -36.53
CA LYS A 628 10.30 -7.89 -37.17
C LYS A 628 10.23 -6.60 -37.98
N ILE A 629 10.69 -5.46 -37.44
CA ILE A 629 10.75 -4.18 -38.17
C ILE A 629 11.63 -4.30 -39.41
N ALA A 630 12.82 -4.90 -39.28
CA ALA A 630 13.74 -5.08 -40.41
C ALA A 630 13.16 -6.05 -41.46
N ARG A 631 12.51 -7.13 -41.03
CA ARG A 631 11.89 -8.15 -41.89
C ARG A 631 10.67 -7.62 -42.65
N GLU A 632 9.83 -6.82 -41.99
CA GLU A 632 8.65 -6.20 -42.61
C GLU A 632 9.00 -4.93 -43.39
N GLY A 633 10.19 -4.36 -43.16
CA GLY A 633 10.61 -3.08 -43.75
C GLY A 633 9.72 -1.91 -43.31
N SER A 634 9.08 -2.03 -42.15
CA SER A 634 8.05 -1.12 -41.64
C SER A 634 7.82 -1.34 -40.14
N ALA A 635 7.50 -0.29 -39.41
CA ALA A 635 7.04 -0.36 -38.01
C ALA A 635 5.52 -0.12 -37.88
N ALA A 636 4.78 -0.05 -38.98
CA ALA A 636 3.34 0.24 -38.97
C ALA A 636 2.52 -0.80 -38.19
N PHE A 637 2.97 -2.05 -38.14
CA PHE A 637 2.33 -3.13 -37.37
C PHE A 637 2.24 -2.80 -35.87
N LEU A 638 3.07 -1.90 -35.34
CA LEU A 638 2.98 -1.47 -33.94
C LEU A 638 1.61 -0.89 -33.58
N LEU A 639 0.93 -0.28 -34.55
CA LEU A 639 -0.44 0.21 -34.36
C LEU A 639 -1.44 -0.93 -34.21
N ASP A 640 -1.24 -2.03 -34.95
CA ASP A 640 -2.08 -3.21 -34.90
C ASP A 640 -1.84 -3.99 -33.60
N ASP A 641 -0.57 -4.11 -33.18
CA ASP A 641 -0.19 -4.68 -31.90
C ASP A 641 -0.82 -3.89 -30.73
N LEU A 642 -0.80 -2.55 -30.79
CA LEU A 642 -1.47 -1.68 -29.81
C LEU A 642 -2.99 -1.90 -29.77
N ASP A 643 -3.62 -2.07 -30.92
CA ASP A 643 -5.06 -2.36 -31.01
C ASP A 643 -5.42 -3.71 -30.41
N ALA A 644 -4.61 -4.75 -30.69
CA ALA A 644 -4.81 -6.08 -30.14
C ALA A 644 -4.66 -6.09 -28.60
N ILE A 645 -3.65 -5.41 -28.07
CA ILE A 645 -3.46 -5.28 -26.61
C ILE A 645 -4.61 -4.47 -26.01
N GLY A 646 -4.97 -3.34 -26.63
CA GLY A 646 -6.05 -2.46 -26.17
C GLY A 646 -7.39 -3.18 -26.12
N ALA A 647 -7.74 -3.95 -27.15
CA ALA A 647 -8.99 -4.70 -27.20
C ALA A 647 -9.14 -5.72 -26.06
N ALA A 648 -8.03 -6.35 -25.65
CA ALA A 648 -7.96 -7.30 -24.55
C ALA A 648 -7.86 -6.65 -23.15
N SER A 649 -7.72 -5.32 -23.08
CA SER A 649 -7.55 -4.59 -21.82
C SER A 649 -8.86 -3.96 -21.31
N GLN A 650 -9.00 -3.89 -19.98
CA GLN A 650 -10.08 -3.16 -19.30
C GLN A 650 -9.85 -1.63 -19.30
N GLU A 651 -8.65 -1.16 -19.66
CA GLU A 651 -8.26 0.26 -19.66
C GLU A 651 -7.99 0.79 -21.08
N ARG A 652 -8.93 0.56 -22.01
CA ARG A 652 -8.79 0.90 -23.44
C ARG A 652 -8.32 2.34 -23.70
N GLY A 653 -8.78 3.30 -22.91
CA GLY A 653 -8.40 4.71 -23.03
C GLY A 653 -6.90 4.99 -22.89
N LYS A 654 -6.14 4.15 -22.16
CA LYS A 654 -4.68 4.33 -22.02
C LYS A 654 -3.94 4.06 -23.33
N TYR A 655 -4.37 3.06 -24.09
CA TYR A 655 -3.77 2.73 -25.38
C TYR A 655 -4.11 3.77 -26.44
N GLN A 656 -5.29 4.40 -26.34
CA GLN A 656 -5.59 5.58 -27.15
C GLN A 656 -4.66 6.76 -26.84
N ASN A 657 -4.33 6.98 -25.56
CA ASN A 657 -3.35 8.00 -25.20
C ASN A 657 -1.95 7.71 -25.77
N VAL A 658 -1.51 6.44 -25.79
CA VAL A 658 -0.25 6.04 -26.44
C VAL A 658 -0.26 6.40 -27.93
N ARG A 659 -1.36 6.14 -28.64
CA ARG A 659 -1.49 6.54 -30.06
C ARG A 659 -1.40 8.05 -30.25
N ASN A 660 -2.03 8.82 -29.36
CA ASN A 660 -1.99 10.28 -29.42
C ASN A 660 -0.55 10.80 -29.23
N LEU A 661 0.21 10.20 -28.30
CA LEU A 661 1.64 10.52 -28.10
C LEU A 661 2.47 10.19 -29.34
N LEU A 662 2.25 9.02 -29.96
CA LEU A 662 2.91 8.67 -31.23
C LEU A 662 2.58 9.68 -32.33
N ALA A 663 1.29 10.01 -32.50
CA ALA A 663 0.84 11.00 -33.50
C ALA A 663 1.54 12.35 -33.29
N GLN A 664 1.58 12.84 -32.05
CA GLN A 664 2.29 14.07 -31.69
C GLN A 664 3.80 13.97 -31.97
N GLY A 665 4.43 12.85 -31.62
CA GLY A 665 5.86 12.63 -31.80
C GLY A 665 6.28 12.59 -33.27
N PHE A 666 5.47 12.01 -34.14
CA PHE A 666 5.66 12.04 -35.59
C PHE A 666 5.23 13.37 -36.22
N GLY A 667 4.25 14.05 -35.63
CA GLY A 667 3.59 15.23 -36.20
C GLY A 667 2.48 14.88 -37.18
N ALA A 668 1.80 13.74 -36.96
CA ALA A 668 0.68 13.26 -37.77
C ALA A 668 -0.64 13.85 -37.28
N ALA A 669 -1.49 14.30 -38.21
CA ALA A 669 -2.80 14.88 -37.92
C ALA A 669 -3.87 13.82 -37.64
N ASP A 670 -3.74 12.63 -38.22
CA ASP A 670 -4.68 11.51 -38.05
C ASP A 670 -4.01 10.13 -38.02
N GLY A 671 -4.82 9.08 -37.89
CA GLY A 671 -4.35 7.71 -37.81
C GLY A 671 -3.74 7.15 -39.11
N ASN A 672 -4.12 7.68 -40.27
CA ASN A 672 -3.56 7.25 -41.55
C ASN A 672 -2.16 7.84 -41.73
N GLU A 673 -2.00 9.14 -41.45
CA GLU A 673 -0.69 9.80 -41.47
C GLU A 673 0.28 9.16 -40.47
N LEU A 674 -0.21 8.80 -39.27
CA LEU A 674 0.62 8.10 -38.28
C LEU A 674 1.06 6.72 -38.78
N ARG A 675 0.16 5.97 -39.42
CA ARG A 675 0.47 4.66 -39.98
C ARG A 675 1.49 4.77 -41.11
N GLU A 676 1.36 5.77 -41.98
CA GLU A 676 2.32 6.06 -43.04
C GLU A 676 3.70 6.43 -42.46
N ALA A 677 3.75 7.30 -41.45
CA ALA A 677 4.99 7.71 -40.80
C ALA A 677 5.72 6.53 -40.14
N LEU A 678 5.00 5.65 -39.45
CA LEU A 678 5.57 4.39 -38.93
C LEU A 678 5.99 3.42 -40.05
N GLY A 679 5.31 3.47 -41.20
CA GLY A 679 5.68 2.73 -42.40
C GLY A 679 7.05 3.12 -42.97
N HIS A 680 7.47 4.37 -42.76
CA HIS A 680 8.80 4.84 -43.15
C HIS A 680 9.92 4.39 -42.20
N CYS A 681 9.58 3.89 -41.01
CA CYS A 681 10.56 3.39 -40.05
C CYS A 681 10.97 1.95 -40.36
N LYS A 682 12.13 1.77 -41.01
CA LYS A 682 12.59 0.46 -41.53
C LYS A 682 13.57 -0.29 -40.63
N CYS A 683 14.08 0.37 -39.61
CA CYS A 683 15.03 -0.21 -38.67
C CYS A 683 14.81 0.34 -37.27
N ALA A 684 15.33 -0.39 -36.29
CA ALA A 684 15.36 0.02 -34.89
C ALA A 684 16.73 -0.25 -34.27
N ARG A 685 17.09 0.58 -33.30
CA ARG A 685 18.28 0.44 -32.47
C ARG A 685 17.88 0.23 -31.03
N VAL A 686 18.49 -0.75 -30.36
CA VAL A 686 18.27 -1.00 -28.94
C VAL A 686 19.40 -0.36 -28.14
N ILE A 687 19.05 0.54 -27.22
CA ILE A 687 19.99 1.25 -26.36
C ILE A 687 19.73 0.86 -24.93
N TYR A 688 20.70 0.22 -24.28
CA TYR A 688 20.70 0.01 -22.85
C TYR A 688 21.44 1.17 -22.19
N LEU A 689 20.70 2.04 -21.51
CA LEU A 689 21.24 3.08 -20.66
C LEU A 689 21.43 2.50 -19.26
N ALA A 690 22.66 2.11 -18.92
CA ALA A 690 22.89 1.23 -17.79
C ALA A 690 24.33 1.32 -17.24
N PRO A 691 24.56 1.03 -15.95
CA PRO A 691 25.87 1.16 -15.34
C PRO A 691 26.97 0.43 -16.10
N GLN A 692 28.16 1.02 -16.20
CA GLN A 692 29.31 0.38 -16.87
C GLN A 692 29.61 -1.02 -16.29
N VAL A 693 29.55 -1.17 -14.96
CA VAL A 693 29.77 -2.45 -14.26
C VAL A 693 28.72 -3.52 -14.59
N SER A 694 27.59 -3.14 -15.15
CA SER A 694 26.47 -4.04 -15.46
C SER A 694 26.55 -4.61 -16.88
N LYS A 695 27.51 -4.16 -17.71
CA LYS A 695 27.65 -4.60 -19.10
C LYS A 695 27.96 -6.10 -19.16
N PRO A 696 27.12 -6.93 -19.83
CA PRO A 696 27.42 -8.34 -20.05
C PRO A 696 28.73 -8.53 -20.83
N VAL A 697 29.46 -9.61 -20.52
CA VAL A 697 30.72 -9.96 -21.22
C VAL A 697 30.44 -10.25 -22.70
N ASP A 698 29.34 -10.94 -22.99
CA ASP A 698 28.93 -11.34 -24.33
C ASP A 698 27.97 -10.30 -24.96
N TRP A 699 28.25 -9.01 -24.78
CA TRP A 699 27.40 -7.95 -25.33
C TRP A 699 27.52 -7.89 -26.87
N PRO A 700 26.39 -7.80 -27.61
CA PRO A 700 26.41 -7.68 -29.07
C PRO A 700 27.22 -6.48 -29.56
N THR A 701 27.80 -6.59 -30.75
CA THR A 701 28.56 -5.47 -31.34
C THR A 701 27.62 -4.35 -31.78
N SER A 702 28.14 -3.13 -31.90
CA SER A 702 27.37 -1.97 -32.35
C SER A 702 26.78 -2.13 -33.76
N GLU A 703 27.38 -2.98 -34.59
CA GLU A 703 26.92 -3.29 -35.95
C GLU A 703 25.58 -4.02 -35.96
N GLU A 704 25.21 -4.72 -34.88
CA GLU A 704 23.90 -5.36 -34.72
C GLU A 704 22.79 -4.37 -34.33
N GLY A 705 23.11 -3.08 -34.18
CA GLY A 705 22.16 -2.06 -33.71
C GLY A 705 21.88 -2.14 -32.21
N TRP A 706 22.81 -2.69 -31.44
CA TRP A 706 22.74 -2.80 -29.99
C TRP A 706 23.84 -1.96 -29.32
N THR A 707 23.42 -1.00 -28.52
CA THR A 707 24.35 -0.08 -27.85
C THR A 707 24.21 -0.20 -26.34
N TRP A 708 25.31 -0.48 -25.66
CA TRP A 708 25.43 -0.28 -24.22
C TRP A 708 25.99 1.12 -23.99
N MET A 709 25.24 1.97 -23.30
CA MET A 709 25.65 3.33 -22.96
C MET A 709 25.66 3.46 -21.44
N SER A 710 26.86 3.65 -20.88
CA SER A 710 27.03 3.98 -19.47
C SER A 710 26.59 5.42 -19.20
N PHE A 711 26.40 5.77 -17.93
CA PHE A 711 26.08 7.16 -17.59
C PHE A 711 27.27 8.09 -17.85
N ALA A 712 28.50 7.56 -17.82
CA ALA A 712 29.72 8.24 -18.23
C ALA A 712 29.76 8.58 -19.72
N ASP A 713 29.14 7.76 -20.57
CA ASP A 713 29.09 7.99 -22.01
C ASP A 713 28.17 9.16 -22.41
N LEU A 714 27.31 9.63 -21.49
CA LEU A 714 26.41 10.75 -21.74
C LEU A 714 27.16 12.09 -21.79
N PRO A 715 26.74 13.04 -22.65
CA PRO A 715 27.37 14.36 -22.77
C PRO A 715 27.37 15.12 -21.45
N GLU A 716 28.42 15.90 -21.19
CA GLU A 716 28.56 16.66 -19.94
C GLU A 716 27.61 17.84 -19.84
N SER A 717 27.32 18.46 -20.98
CA SER A 717 26.40 19.58 -21.15
C SER A 717 25.48 19.34 -22.33
N LEU A 718 24.29 19.94 -22.28
CA LEU A 718 23.33 19.94 -23.38
C LEU A 718 23.23 21.36 -23.96
N ASP A 719 22.78 21.46 -25.20
CA ASP A 719 22.49 22.75 -25.83
C ASP A 719 21.45 23.54 -25.00
N ALA A 720 21.58 24.87 -24.95
CA ALA A 720 20.78 25.76 -24.11
C ALA A 720 19.29 25.84 -24.53
N ARG A 721 18.53 24.77 -24.25
CA ARG A 721 17.08 24.67 -24.42
C ARG A 721 16.42 24.15 -23.14
N GLY A 722 15.31 24.76 -22.74
CA GLY A 722 14.54 24.34 -21.57
C GLY A 722 15.37 24.32 -20.29
N TYR A 723 15.52 23.15 -19.68
CA TYR A 723 16.21 22.92 -18.40
C TYR A 723 17.64 22.35 -18.57
N ALA A 724 18.28 22.57 -19.74
CA ALA A 724 19.60 22.03 -20.06
C ALA A 724 20.69 22.36 -19.02
N ASP A 725 20.59 23.49 -18.33
CA ASP A 725 21.47 23.91 -17.24
C ASP A 725 21.39 23.00 -15.99
N GLN A 726 20.32 22.21 -15.88
CA GLN A 726 20.10 21.24 -14.80
C GLN A 726 20.72 19.87 -15.09
N TRP A 727 21.02 19.57 -16.35
CA TRP A 727 21.55 18.28 -16.78
C TRP A 727 22.84 17.86 -16.03
N PRO A 728 23.83 18.75 -15.80
CA PRO A 728 25.06 18.36 -15.09
C PRO A 728 24.79 17.79 -13.68
N ALA A 729 23.78 18.31 -12.96
CA ALA A 729 23.39 17.81 -11.64
C ALA A 729 22.77 16.41 -11.72
N VAL A 730 21.93 16.18 -12.73
CA VAL A 730 21.32 14.87 -12.98
C VAL A 730 22.39 13.85 -13.38
N ARG A 731 23.22 14.18 -14.37
CA ARG A 731 24.32 13.33 -14.83
C ARG A 731 25.28 12.96 -13.71
N SER A 732 25.70 13.92 -12.88
CA SER A 732 26.59 13.69 -11.75
C SER A 732 26.08 12.60 -10.80
N SER A 733 24.77 12.61 -10.54
CA SER A 733 24.15 11.59 -9.69
C SER A 733 24.08 10.22 -10.39
N LEU A 734 23.81 10.19 -11.69
CA LEU A 734 23.80 8.94 -12.47
C LEU A 734 25.18 8.30 -12.59
N LEU A 735 26.25 9.10 -12.70
CA LEU A 735 27.64 8.61 -12.72
C LEU A 735 27.97 7.76 -11.49
N SER A 736 27.39 8.08 -10.33
CA SER A 736 27.62 7.30 -9.11
C SER A 736 27.17 5.83 -9.25
N LEU A 737 26.22 5.56 -10.16
CA LEU A 737 25.73 4.21 -10.43
C LEU A 737 26.72 3.37 -11.24
N ASP A 738 27.54 4.00 -12.11
CA ASP A 738 28.49 3.29 -12.98
C ASP A 738 29.51 2.46 -12.19
N ALA A 739 29.84 2.88 -10.97
CA ALA A 739 30.77 2.18 -10.08
C ALA A 739 30.08 1.31 -9.02
N LEU A 740 28.76 1.45 -8.80
CA LEU A 740 28.06 0.85 -7.67
C LEU A 740 27.69 -0.62 -7.94
N THR A 741 28.60 -1.54 -7.65
CA THR A 741 28.38 -3.01 -7.79
C THR A 741 27.62 -3.61 -6.60
N ARG A 742 27.02 -4.80 -6.78
CA ARG A 742 26.41 -5.58 -5.68
C ARG A 742 27.37 -5.79 -4.50
N ARG A 743 28.66 -5.99 -4.79
CA ARG A 743 29.71 -6.15 -3.76
C ARG A 743 29.92 -4.88 -2.95
N LEU A 744 30.06 -3.74 -3.62
CA LEU A 744 30.18 -2.44 -2.94
C LEU A 744 28.92 -2.11 -2.14
N ARG A 745 27.72 -2.44 -2.65
CA ARG A 745 26.46 -2.30 -1.89
C ARG A 745 26.41 -3.19 -0.64
N ASN A 746 27.12 -4.33 -0.65
CA ASN A 746 27.22 -5.24 0.48
C ASN A 746 28.40 -4.91 1.43
N GLY A 747 29.19 -3.87 1.15
CA GLY A 747 30.39 -3.53 1.93
C GLY A 747 31.58 -4.47 1.68
N ASP A 748 31.52 -5.30 0.64
CA ASP A 748 32.62 -6.18 0.26
C ASP A 748 33.76 -5.34 -0.36
N ALA A 749 35.01 -5.63 0.00
CA ALA A 749 36.16 -5.01 -0.64
C ALA A 749 36.10 -5.22 -2.17
N PRO A 750 36.48 -4.22 -2.98
CA PRO A 750 36.49 -4.36 -4.43
C PRO A 750 37.46 -5.48 -4.81
N SER A 751 36.92 -6.64 -5.18
CA SER A 751 37.75 -7.67 -5.80
C SER A 751 38.12 -7.15 -7.17
N ALA A 752 39.41 -6.99 -7.44
CA ALA A 752 39.92 -6.80 -8.77
C ALA A 752 39.23 -7.80 -9.71
N SER A 753 38.43 -7.31 -10.63
CA SER A 753 37.82 -8.10 -11.70
C SER A 753 38.96 -8.76 -12.47
N GLY A 754 39.21 -10.05 -12.23
CA GLY A 754 40.23 -10.81 -12.96
C GLY A 754 41.03 -11.84 -12.16
N ALA A 755 40.98 -11.87 -10.83
CA ALA A 755 41.73 -12.88 -10.08
C ALA A 755 41.11 -14.28 -10.24
N ARG A 756 41.85 -15.22 -10.84
CA ARG A 756 41.45 -16.63 -10.95
C ARG A 756 41.16 -17.17 -9.55
N ASN A 757 40.00 -17.80 -9.35
CA ASN A 757 39.62 -18.44 -8.09
C ASN A 757 39.87 -19.96 -8.13
N TYR A 758 40.91 -20.39 -8.85
CA TYR A 758 41.28 -21.78 -9.06
C TYR A 758 42.76 -21.83 -9.48
N ARG A 759 43.42 -22.94 -9.18
CA ARG A 759 44.84 -23.13 -9.48
C ARG A 759 45.06 -23.70 -10.87
N ASP A 760 44.32 -24.76 -11.19
CA ASP A 760 44.50 -25.53 -12.43
C ASP A 760 43.17 -25.71 -13.17
N MET A 761 43.25 -26.00 -14.47
CA MET A 761 42.12 -26.47 -15.27
C MET A 761 42.53 -27.80 -15.91
N LEU A 762 41.88 -28.88 -15.51
CA LEU A 762 42.20 -30.24 -15.93
C LEU A 762 41.05 -30.79 -16.78
N ASP A 763 41.38 -31.57 -17.81
CA ASP A 763 40.39 -32.42 -18.47
C ASP A 763 39.93 -33.57 -17.55
N PHE A 764 38.92 -34.32 -17.98
CA PHE A 764 38.30 -35.35 -17.15
C PHE A 764 39.27 -36.47 -16.74
N ASP A 765 40.13 -36.94 -17.64
CA ASP A 765 41.03 -38.07 -17.35
C ASP A 765 42.20 -37.63 -16.45
N ALA A 766 42.76 -36.44 -16.70
CA ALA A 766 43.78 -35.84 -15.83
C ALA A 766 43.22 -35.52 -14.44
N LEU A 767 41.97 -35.03 -14.36
CA LEU A 767 41.27 -34.82 -13.10
C LEU A 767 41.09 -36.13 -12.34
N LEU A 768 40.65 -37.20 -13.00
CA LEU A 768 40.44 -38.49 -12.33
C LEU A 768 41.76 -39.09 -11.80
N ALA A 769 42.85 -38.99 -12.57
CA ALA A 769 44.17 -39.41 -12.11
C ALA A 769 44.60 -38.63 -10.85
N ARG A 770 44.37 -37.32 -10.85
CA ARG A 770 44.61 -36.42 -9.71
C ARG A 770 43.76 -36.79 -8.50
N CYS A 771 42.45 -36.97 -8.66
CA CYS A 771 41.55 -37.36 -7.56
C CYS A 771 41.91 -38.73 -6.96
N ARG A 772 42.40 -39.69 -7.77
CA ARG A 772 42.87 -40.99 -7.26
C ARG A 772 44.13 -40.89 -6.41
N THR A 773 45.01 -39.94 -6.74
CA THR A 773 46.32 -39.81 -6.09
C THR A 773 46.25 -38.90 -4.87
N GLU A 774 45.44 -37.84 -4.94
CA GLU A 774 45.44 -36.73 -3.97
C GLU A 774 44.08 -36.60 -3.23
N GLY A 775 43.04 -37.32 -3.63
CA GLY A 775 41.79 -37.47 -2.88
C GLY A 775 41.12 -36.15 -2.49
N GLY A 776 40.68 -36.06 -1.22
CA GLY A 776 40.00 -34.89 -0.66
C GLY A 776 40.89 -33.66 -0.41
N SER A 777 42.21 -33.75 -0.65
CA SER A 777 43.10 -32.58 -0.55
C SER A 777 42.90 -31.57 -1.70
N TRP A 778 42.12 -31.93 -2.71
CA TRP A 778 41.70 -31.07 -3.82
C TRP A 778 40.20 -30.92 -3.90
N VAL A 779 39.79 -29.81 -4.50
CA VAL A 779 38.39 -29.52 -4.83
C VAL A 779 38.22 -29.29 -6.33
N VAL A 780 37.11 -29.80 -6.84
CA VAL A 780 36.70 -29.72 -8.24
C VAL A 780 35.56 -28.73 -8.37
N GLY A 781 35.68 -27.79 -9.30
CA GLY A 781 34.68 -26.77 -9.58
C GLY A 781 33.52 -27.36 -10.38
N LEU A 782 32.38 -27.54 -9.72
CA LEU A 782 31.11 -27.91 -10.34
C LEU A 782 29.96 -27.21 -9.61
N LYS A 783 29.35 -26.23 -10.28
CA LYS A 783 28.28 -25.40 -9.71
C LYS A 783 27.06 -26.25 -9.35
N ASN A 784 26.59 -26.13 -8.11
CA ASN A 784 25.45 -26.89 -7.59
C ASN A 784 25.58 -28.41 -7.79
N TRP A 785 26.79 -28.94 -7.58
CA TRP A 785 27.09 -30.34 -7.89
C TRP A 785 26.14 -31.32 -7.20
N ARG A 786 25.62 -31.03 -5.99
CA ARG A 786 24.67 -31.91 -5.29
C ARG A 786 23.38 -32.17 -6.08
N SER A 787 22.92 -31.22 -6.88
CA SER A 787 21.73 -31.39 -7.73
C SER A 787 22.10 -31.84 -9.15
N VAL A 788 23.25 -31.40 -9.67
CA VAL A 788 23.63 -31.61 -11.08
C VAL A 788 24.37 -32.93 -11.29
N LEU A 789 25.29 -33.28 -10.39
CA LEU A 789 26.17 -34.45 -10.56
C LEU A 789 25.40 -35.79 -10.60
N PRO A 790 24.32 -36.01 -9.81
CA PRO A 790 23.53 -37.24 -9.88
C PRO A 790 22.82 -37.48 -11.22
N SER A 791 22.54 -36.43 -12.01
CA SER A 791 21.82 -36.54 -13.28
C SER A 791 22.75 -36.56 -14.51
N MET A 792 24.07 -36.51 -14.32
CA MET A 792 25.03 -36.46 -15.42
C MET A 792 25.52 -37.84 -15.86
N THR A 793 25.65 -38.04 -17.18
CA THR A 793 26.25 -39.26 -17.76
C THR A 793 27.78 -39.18 -17.82
N LEU A 794 28.44 -40.34 -17.99
CA LEU A 794 29.91 -40.40 -18.08
C LEU A 794 30.45 -39.60 -19.29
N GLU A 795 29.71 -39.61 -20.40
CA GLU A 795 30.05 -38.87 -21.62
C GLU A 795 29.96 -37.35 -21.40
N GLN A 796 28.92 -36.88 -20.72
CA GLN A 796 28.75 -35.47 -20.36
C GLN A 796 29.82 -34.98 -19.38
N LEU A 797 30.32 -35.86 -18.51
CA LEU A 797 31.42 -35.53 -17.60
C LEU A 797 32.76 -35.47 -18.34
N ARG A 798 33.00 -36.36 -19.32
CA ARG A 798 34.20 -36.38 -20.17
C ARG A 798 34.33 -35.16 -21.07
N ALA A 799 33.20 -34.62 -21.55
CA ALA A 799 33.19 -33.46 -22.44
C ALA A 799 33.57 -32.12 -21.77
N LYS A 800 33.89 -32.11 -20.48
CA LYS A 800 34.17 -30.89 -19.69
C LYS A 800 35.62 -30.81 -19.23
N ALA A 801 36.11 -29.57 -19.18
CA ALA A 801 37.28 -29.22 -18.38
C ALA A 801 36.84 -28.69 -17.01
N TYR A 802 37.59 -29.05 -15.97
CA TYR A 802 37.26 -28.75 -14.58
C TYR A 802 38.27 -27.82 -13.96
N LYS A 803 37.77 -26.78 -13.29
CA LYS A 803 38.59 -25.92 -12.43
C LYS A 803 38.96 -26.71 -11.17
N CYS A 804 40.23 -26.70 -10.81
CA CYS A 804 40.75 -27.46 -9.68
C CYS A 804 41.55 -26.54 -8.75
N ASP A 805 41.51 -26.82 -7.45
CA ASP A 805 42.33 -26.13 -6.46
C ASP A 805 42.55 -26.99 -5.22
N LEU A 806 43.40 -26.54 -4.30
CA LEU A 806 43.53 -27.17 -2.99
C LEU A 806 42.29 -26.92 -2.12
N ALA A 807 41.91 -27.94 -1.34
CA ALA A 807 40.86 -27.83 -0.34
C ALA A 807 41.22 -26.85 0.78
N GLU A 808 42.49 -26.84 1.19
CA GLU A 808 43.06 -25.88 2.16
C GLU A 808 44.21 -25.11 1.52
N GLY A 809 44.25 -23.78 1.72
CA GLY A 809 45.28 -22.92 1.12
C GLY A 809 45.14 -22.68 -0.40
N GLY A 810 43.95 -22.93 -0.97
CA GLY A 810 43.63 -22.67 -2.38
C GLY A 810 43.40 -21.20 -2.72
N VAL A 811 43.31 -20.87 -4.01
CA VAL A 811 43.17 -19.50 -4.51
C VAL A 811 41.72 -19.01 -4.42
N GLY A 812 41.45 -18.07 -3.53
CA GLY A 812 40.13 -17.45 -3.36
C GLY A 812 39.09 -18.35 -2.67
N ASN A 813 37.93 -17.79 -2.34
CA ASN A 813 36.92 -18.46 -1.51
C ASN A 813 36.18 -19.59 -2.24
N LYS A 814 36.16 -20.79 -1.63
CA LYS A 814 35.47 -21.98 -2.13
C LYS A 814 34.11 -22.14 -1.46
N LEU A 815 33.04 -21.78 -2.16
CA LEU A 815 31.69 -22.06 -1.69
C LEU A 815 31.37 -23.55 -1.86
N GLY A 816 31.02 -24.26 -0.78
CA GLY A 816 30.73 -25.69 -0.80
C GLY A 816 29.55 -26.13 -1.68
N SER A 817 28.77 -25.19 -2.22
CA SER A 817 27.75 -25.46 -3.24
C SER A 817 28.34 -25.62 -4.65
N ASN A 818 29.53 -25.05 -4.90
CA ASN A 818 30.14 -24.95 -6.23
C ASN A 818 31.43 -25.74 -6.37
N TRP A 819 31.90 -26.32 -5.27
CA TRP A 819 33.15 -27.07 -5.18
C TRP A 819 32.85 -28.40 -4.49
N ILE A 820 33.32 -29.49 -5.08
CA ILE A 820 33.20 -30.86 -4.58
C ILE A 820 34.59 -31.40 -4.25
N ALA A 821 34.75 -32.13 -3.15
CA ALA A 821 36.03 -32.74 -2.82
C ALA A 821 36.41 -33.82 -3.85
N GLY A 822 37.70 -33.96 -4.15
CA GLY A 822 38.18 -34.85 -5.21
C GLY A 822 37.80 -36.31 -5.00
N ASP A 823 37.83 -36.78 -3.75
CA ASP A 823 37.39 -38.12 -3.33
C ASP A 823 35.87 -38.34 -3.53
N GLN A 824 35.05 -37.33 -3.21
CA GLN A 824 33.60 -37.36 -3.43
C GLN A 824 33.25 -37.39 -4.92
N PHE A 825 33.97 -36.60 -5.73
CA PHE A 825 33.82 -36.62 -7.18
C PHE A 825 34.20 -37.98 -7.77
N LEU A 826 35.33 -38.54 -7.33
CA LEU A 826 35.80 -39.86 -7.75
C LEU A 826 34.80 -40.96 -7.40
N ALA A 827 34.30 -40.99 -6.16
CA ALA A 827 33.33 -41.97 -5.71
C ALA A 827 32.03 -41.95 -6.53
N HIS A 828 31.59 -40.76 -6.97
CA HIS A 828 30.42 -40.64 -7.84
C HIS A 828 30.68 -41.18 -9.24
N VAL A 829 31.85 -40.88 -9.83
CA VAL A 829 32.24 -41.40 -11.14
C VAL A 829 32.38 -42.92 -11.12
N GLU A 830 32.94 -43.50 -10.06
CA GLU A 830 33.07 -44.96 -9.91
C GLU A 830 31.71 -45.66 -9.81
N LYS A 831 30.74 -45.06 -9.12
CA LYS A 831 29.35 -45.55 -9.12
C LYS A 831 28.74 -45.57 -10.52
N LEU A 832 28.97 -44.52 -11.32
CA LEU A 832 28.49 -44.46 -12.70
C LEU A 832 29.18 -45.48 -13.62
N ARG A 833 30.44 -45.87 -13.35
CA ARG A 833 31.16 -46.90 -14.12
C ARG A 833 30.74 -48.33 -13.77
N ASN A 834 30.32 -48.56 -12.52
CA ASN A 834 29.97 -49.89 -12.01
C ASN A 834 28.46 -50.20 -12.10
N GLY A 835 27.63 -49.19 -12.41
CA GLY A 835 26.17 -49.32 -12.52
C GLY A 835 25.64 -49.12 -13.96
N GLY A 836 26.49 -49.33 -14.97
CA GLY A 836 26.15 -49.26 -16.39
C GLY A 836 26.07 -50.63 -17.04
#